data_AF-A0A497LHS4-F1
#
_entry.id   AF-A0A497LHS4-F1
#
_cell.length_a   1.000
_cell.length_b   1.000
_cell.length_c   1.000
_cell.angle_alpha   90.00
_cell.angle_beta   90.00
_cell.angle_gamma   90.00
#
_symmetry.space_group_name_H-M   'P 1'
#
loop_
_entity.id
_entity.type
_entity.pdbx_description
1 polymer ?
#
loop_
_entity_poly.entity_id
_entity_poly.type
_entity_poly.pdbx_seq_one_letter_code
_entity_poly.pdbx_strand_id
1 'polypeptide(L)'
;MTGSYAGKILQVDLSTGKIEVEELDLELAHQYVGGRGFGVKILYDNLKAGVDPLSPENIFILAAGPLTGTSAPASGRLSASSKSPLTGTVFDSNCGGSIGPELKRAGFDMVIVRGRSPQPVYLWIHDGKAELKNAEKLWGLLVDEADRALKAELGDGEVKTCIIGPAGENLVRIASIMVEGHRAFGRGGLGAVLGSKNLKAIVVRGRGAPPQPANAHAFKEEVKLVLEVLRRNPVTGDSLGRYGTPLLVTPVNKAGVFPVRNFQEGFLEEAEKLSGEQLSKVLQTRRYACYGCPIGCGRLTSLPDGRLTGGPEYETIWALGPNCGILDLEVIAHLNDLCNRYGVDTISMGGTLSFALEAFEKGLIGEKDTGGVQLRWGDPETLALLIEQTAYRRSLGSMLAEGSARLAREIGGSEFAMHVKGLEIPAYDPRGVKGMGLSYATSNRGGCHLRAYLVMSEILSSPRYLNPLKTEGKAELVRSLQDVFAMLDSLITCKFTCFALFQTLKYEPKFYARLLATATGFYFDEEEFRKTGERIYNLERLFNVREGFDYRHDVLPARLLTSPLPEGPSKGEIANLEEMLAEYYRIRGWNFAGQPTDAKLMELGIISEPRWPKIQVALDLRDMDEALRIGEAAYRGGAEWVEAGTPLIKNVGMEAVRRLRQRIPAATLVADLKTLDTGWLETEIAAQAGADVVCLSGLAHDNTIKDAVGCARKYGVKIMVDLIEVKDPVKRAVELEKLGVDYICAHTGIDVQRDKAEEIDRKFEVLSRLTSSVKVPVAAAGGIRADTAKRIVESGVKILVIGGAITRASNPEAASRKILEVIRG
;
A
#
# COMPACT_ATOMS: atom_id res chain seq x y z
N MET A 1 -11.35 -22.86 -19.39
CA MET A 1 -10.01 -23.35 -19.03
C MET A 1 -9.43 -22.42 -17.98
N THR A 2 -8.82 -22.94 -16.92
CA THR A 2 -8.21 -22.14 -15.84
C THR A 2 -6.83 -21.57 -16.22
N GLY A 3 -6.40 -21.71 -17.49
CA GLY A 3 -5.09 -21.28 -17.94
C GLY A 3 -3.96 -21.80 -17.04
N SER A 4 -2.98 -20.94 -16.78
CA SER A 4 -1.85 -21.25 -15.92
C SER A 4 -2.15 -21.20 -14.41
N TYR A 5 -3.41 -21.16 -13.97
CA TYR A 5 -3.79 -21.34 -12.57
C TYR A 5 -3.82 -22.83 -12.18
N ALA A 6 -3.43 -23.14 -10.94
CA ALA A 6 -3.56 -24.49 -10.40
C ALA A 6 -5.03 -24.82 -10.06
N GLY A 7 -5.84 -23.79 -9.80
CA GLY A 7 -7.28 -23.84 -9.59
C GLY A 7 -7.71 -24.12 -8.15
N LYS A 8 -6.77 -24.13 -7.19
CA LYS A 8 -7.07 -24.53 -5.80
C LYS A 8 -6.47 -23.60 -4.76
N ILE A 9 -7.20 -23.41 -3.68
CA ILE A 9 -6.83 -22.65 -2.49
C ILE A 9 -6.80 -23.63 -1.31
N LEU A 10 -5.74 -23.56 -0.49
CA LEU A 10 -5.64 -24.31 0.75
C LEU A 10 -6.01 -23.42 1.94
N GLN A 11 -7.09 -23.75 2.64
CA GLN A 11 -7.50 -23.10 3.88
C GLN A 11 -6.97 -23.91 5.07
N VAL A 12 -6.28 -23.25 6.00
CA VAL A 12 -5.71 -23.87 7.19
C VAL A 12 -6.16 -23.09 8.43
N ASP A 13 -6.91 -23.74 9.31
CA ASP A 13 -7.24 -23.22 10.63
C ASP A 13 -6.39 -23.93 11.68
N LEU A 14 -5.42 -23.22 12.24
CA LEU A 14 -4.46 -23.77 13.20
C LEU A 14 -5.09 -24.01 14.57
N SER A 15 -6.20 -23.34 14.90
CA SER A 15 -6.86 -23.51 16.20
C SER A 15 -7.68 -24.80 16.26
N THR A 16 -8.28 -25.19 15.14
CA THR A 16 -9.05 -26.45 15.02
C THR A 16 -8.24 -27.59 14.39
N GLY A 17 -7.11 -27.27 13.74
CA GLY A 17 -6.33 -28.22 12.94
C GLY A 17 -6.99 -28.58 11.61
N LYS A 18 -8.09 -27.89 11.24
CA LYS A 18 -8.84 -28.17 10.01
C LYS A 18 -8.09 -27.66 8.79
N ILE A 19 -8.00 -28.51 7.77
CA ILE A 19 -7.40 -28.21 6.47
C ILE A 19 -8.43 -28.49 5.38
N GLU A 20 -8.75 -27.49 4.57
CA GLU A 20 -9.72 -27.59 3.48
C GLU A 20 -9.14 -27.10 2.16
N VAL A 21 -9.62 -27.70 1.07
CA VAL A 21 -9.25 -27.31 -0.27
C VAL A 21 -10.48 -26.75 -0.96
N GLU A 22 -10.38 -25.51 -1.43
CA GLU A 22 -11.44 -24.81 -2.17
C GLU A 22 -10.99 -24.59 -3.61
N GLU A 23 -11.95 -24.45 -4.52
CA GLU A 23 -11.66 -24.05 -5.89
C GLU A 23 -11.36 -22.54 -5.94
N LEU A 24 -10.43 -22.16 -6.82
CA LEU A 24 -10.14 -20.75 -7.08
C LEU A 24 -11.30 -20.12 -7.84
N ASP A 25 -11.91 -19.09 -7.25
CA ASP A 25 -12.85 -18.23 -7.95
C ASP A 25 -12.17 -17.51 -9.12
N LEU A 26 -12.68 -17.74 -10.34
CA LEU A 26 -12.12 -17.15 -11.55
C LEU A 26 -12.43 -15.66 -11.68
N GLU A 27 -13.47 -15.14 -11.02
CA GLU A 27 -13.74 -13.71 -10.99
C GLU A 27 -12.70 -13.00 -10.10
N LEU A 28 -12.37 -13.58 -8.94
CA LEU A 28 -11.24 -13.14 -8.13
C LEU A 28 -9.92 -13.17 -8.94
N ALA A 29 -9.67 -14.26 -9.67
CA ALA A 29 -8.49 -14.40 -10.52
C ALA A 29 -8.44 -13.34 -11.64
N HIS A 30 -9.57 -13.01 -12.24
CA HIS A 30 -9.65 -11.98 -13.28
C HIS A 30 -9.43 -10.58 -12.70
N GLN A 31 -10.08 -10.24 -11.58
CA GLN A 31 -10.03 -8.90 -11.01
C GLN A 31 -8.76 -8.57 -10.23
N TYR A 32 -8.10 -9.57 -9.65
CA TYR A 32 -6.95 -9.40 -8.74
C TYR A 32 -5.74 -10.25 -9.08
N VAL A 33 -5.80 -11.09 -10.13
CA VAL A 33 -4.69 -11.80 -10.77
C VAL A 33 -4.01 -12.87 -9.93
N GLY A 34 -3.47 -12.54 -8.76
CA GLY A 34 -2.68 -13.45 -7.94
C GLY A 34 -1.90 -12.71 -6.87
N GLY A 35 -0.99 -13.41 -6.19
CA GLY A 35 0.07 -12.79 -5.39
C GLY A 35 -0.41 -11.70 -4.43
N ARG A 36 0.15 -10.49 -4.58
CA ARG A 36 -0.23 -9.29 -3.81
C ARG A 36 -1.72 -8.95 -3.92
N GLY A 37 -2.32 -9.05 -5.12
CA GLY A 37 -3.74 -8.77 -5.35
C GLY A 37 -4.67 -9.72 -4.58
N PHE A 38 -4.38 -11.02 -4.59
CA PHE A 38 -5.10 -11.99 -3.75
C PHE A 38 -4.91 -11.67 -2.27
N GLY A 39 -3.67 -11.37 -1.85
CA GLY A 39 -3.35 -11.01 -0.48
C GLY A 39 -4.23 -9.88 0.06
N VAL A 40 -4.27 -8.73 -0.63
CA VAL A 40 -5.08 -7.60 -0.16
C VAL A 40 -6.58 -7.89 -0.21
N LYS A 41 -7.08 -8.55 -1.26
CA LYS A 41 -8.52 -8.81 -1.39
C LYS A 41 -9.04 -9.67 -0.24
N ILE A 42 -8.35 -10.77 0.03
CA ILE A 42 -8.71 -11.67 1.14
C ILE A 42 -8.59 -10.95 2.49
N LEU A 43 -7.52 -10.17 2.72
CA LEU A 43 -7.35 -9.41 3.97
C LEU A 43 -8.45 -8.37 4.17
N TYR A 44 -8.80 -7.60 3.14
CA TYR A 44 -9.81 -6.56 3.24
C TYR A 44 -11.21 -7.14 3.52
N ASP A 45 -11.57 -8.23 2.84
CA ASP A 45 -12.88 -8.86 2.98
C ASP A 45 -13.06 -9.59 4.32
N ASN A 46 -12.00 -10.22 4.83
CA ASN A 46 -12.11 -11.19 5.93
C ASN A 46 -11.58 -10.66 7.27
N LEU A 47 -10.72 -9.64 7.27
CA LEU A 47 -10.17 -9.09 8.50
C LEU A 47 -11.00 -7.91 8.97
N LYS A 48 -11.50 -7.95 10.21
CA LYS A 48 -12.19 -6.81 10.82
C LYS A 48 -11.21 -5.66 11.10
N ALA A 49 -11.73 -4.43 11.14
CA ALA A 49 -10.95 -3.26 11.52
C ALA A 49 -10.37 -3.42 12.93
N GLY A 50 -9.14 -2.98 13.14
CA GLY A 50 -8.52 -2.93 14.47
C GLY A 50 -8.01 -4.27 15.01
N VAL A 51 -8.08 -5.37 14.24
CA VAL A 51 -7.50 -6.66 14.66
C VAL A 51 -6.02 -6.51 14.97
N ASP A 52 -5.57 -7.01 16.13
CA ASP A 52 -4.16 -7.04 16.50
C ASP A 52 -3.36 -7.93 15.52
N PRO A 53 -2.30 -7.43 14.87
CA PRO A 53 -1.48 -8.22 13.95
C PRO A 53 -0.88 -9.51 14.53
N LEU A 54 -0.72 -9.64 15.85
CA LEU A 54 -0.17 -10.85 16.49
C LEU A 54 -1.26 -11.76 17.08
N SER A 55 -2.53 -11.45 16.84
CA SER A 55 -3.65 -12.25 17.32
C SER A 55 -3.96 -13.46 16.42
N PRO A 56 -4.67 -14.48 16.95
CA PRO A 56 -5.17 -15.60 16.15
C PRO A 56 -6.07 -15.16 14.98
N GLU A 57 -6.78 -14.03 15.11
CA GLU A 57 -7.70 -13.48 14.12
C GLU A 57 -6.98 -12.90 12.89
N ASN A 58 -5.71 -12.49 13.02
CA ASN A 58 -4.93 -12.05 11.87
C ASN A 58 -4.77 -13.19 10.86
N ILE A 59 -4.74 -12.86 9.57
CA ILE A 59 -4.67 -13.83 8.48
C ILE A 59 -3.29 -13.77 7.85
N PHE A 60 -2.65 -14.92 7.65
CA PHE A 60 -1.42 -15.04 6.88
C PHE A 60 -1.69 -15.76 5.57
N ILE A 61 -1.15 -15.24 4.47
CA ILE A 61 -1.44 -15.75 3.12
C ILE A 61 -0.13 -15.95 2.37
N LEU A 62 0.07 -17.13 1.78
CA LEU A 62 1.03 -17.34 0.69
C LEU A 62 0.26 -17.42 -0.62
N ALA A 63 0.62 -16.59 -1.60
CA ALA A 63 -0.05 -16.56 -2.89
C ALA A 63 0.97 -16.55 -4.05
N ALA A 64 0.79 -17.49 -4.96
CA ALA A 64 1.44 -17.52 -6.25
C ALA A 64 0.69 -16.65 -7.26
N GLY A 65 1.31 -16.42 -8.42
CA GLY A 65 0.68 -15.74 -9.55
C GLY A 65 0.50 -16.68 -10.73
N PRO A 66 -0.25 -16.26 -11.77
CA PRO A 66 -0.48 -17.08 -12.95
C PRO A 66 0.81 -17.41 -13.71
N LEU A 67 1.84 -16.57 -13.64
CA LEU A 67 3.11 -16.86 -14.31
C LEU A 67 4.02 -17.78 -13.49
N THR A 68 3.74 -17.98 -12.20
CA THR A 68 4.59 -18.75 -11.30
C THR A 68 4.72 -20.20 -11.74
N GLY A 69 5.97 -20.64 -11.94
CA GLY A 69 6.27 -22.02 -12.36
C GLY A 69 6.09 -22.29 -13.85
N THR A 70 5.72 -21.28 -14.65
CA THR A 70 5.69 -21.36 -16.12
C THR A 70 7.08 -21.12 -16.73
N SER A 71 7.19 -21.15 -18.06
CA SER A 71 8.41 -20.75 -18.77
C SER A 71 8.61 -19.22 -18.87
N ALA A 72 7.70 -18.39 -18.33
CA ALA A 72 7.92 -16.96 -18.26
C ALA A 72 9.23 -16.63 -17.52
N PRO A 73 10.08 -15.74 -18.05
CA PRO A 73 11.37 -15.44 -17.42
C PRO A 73 11.22 -14.85 -16.02
N ALA A 74 12.04 -15.34 -15.08
CA ALA A 74 12.10 -14.85 -13.71
C ALA A 74 10.75 -14.88 -12.94
N SER A 75 9.95 -15.93 -13.19
CA SER A 75 8.65 -16.19 -12.57
C SER A 75 8.70 -17.13 -11.35
N GLY A 76 9.90 -17.42 -10.82
CA GLY A 76 10.10 -18.32 -9.68
C GLY A 76 9.77 -17.76 -8.29
N ARG A 77 8.86 -16.79 -8.19
CA ARG A 77 8.62 -16.04 -6.94
C ARG A 77 7.37 -16.51 -6.20
N LEU A 78 7.15 -15.97 -5.00
CA LEU A 78 5.94 -16.12 -4.20
C LEU A 78 5.70 -14.83 -3.40
N SER A 79 4.45 -14.55 -3.00
CA SER A 79 4.10 -13.44 -2.11
C SER A 79 3.57 -13.97 -0.77
N ALA A 80 4.01 -13.35 0.32
CA ALA A 80 3.46 -13.52 1.66
C ALA A 80 2.72 -12.24 2.05
N SER A 81 1.48 -12.34 2.53
CA SER A 81 0.65 -11.17 2.89
C SER A 81 -0.01 -11.34 4.26
N SER A 82 -0.08 -10.24 5.03
CA SER A 82 -0.80 -10.15 6.30
C SER A 82 -0.99 -8.68 6.73
N LYS A 83 -1.69 -8.43 7.83
CA LYS A 83 -1.54 -7.17 8.58
C LYS A 83 -0.19 -7.20 9.30
N SER A 84 0.64 -6.17 9.12
CA SER A 84 1.99 -6.15 9.68
C SER A 84 2.00 -5.79 11.17
N PRO A 85 2.75 -6.53 12.03
CA PRO A 85 2.98 -6.14 13.42
C PRO A 85 3.95 -4.96 13.55
N LEU A 86 4.81 -4.71 12.55
CA LEU A 86 5.71 -3.57 12.54
C LEU A 86 4.97 -2.27 12.21
N THR A 87 4.20 -2.25 11.13
CA THR A 87 3.61 -1.01 10.63
C THR A 87 2.16 -0.84 11.05
N GLY A 88 1.40 -1.93 11.23
CA GLY A 88 -0.05 -1.90 11.36
C GLY A 88 -0.80 -1.78 10.02
N THR A 89 -0.09 -1.65 8.89
CA THR A 89 -0.66 -1.55 7.54
C THR A 89 -0.97 -2.93 6.97
N VAL A 90 -1.70 -2.96 5.85
CA VAL A 90 -1.61 -4.09 4.91
C VAL A 90 -0.15 -4.25 4.48
N PHE A 91 0.31 -5.48 4.37
CA PHE A 91 1.69 -5.75 4.01
C PHE A 91 1.79 -6.99 3.14
N ASP A 92 2.45 -6.84 2.00
CA ASP A 92 2.95 -7.93 1.17
C ASP A 92 4.48 -7.96 1.21
N SER A 93 5.05 -9.16 1.17
CA SER A 93 6.48 -9.42 1.08
C SER A 93 6.70 -10.43 -0.04
N ASN A 94 7.73 -10.22 -0.86
CA ASN A 94 7.97 -11.04 -2.05
C ASN A 94 9.31 -11.76 -1.94
N CYS A 95 9.32 -13.06 -2.22
CA CYS A 95 10.52 -13.87 -2.19
C CYS A 95 10.70 -14.63 -3.52
N GLY A 96 11.95 -14.74 -3.97
CA GLY A 96 12.32 -15.62 -5.08
C GLY A 96 12.62 -17.04 -4.61
N GLY A 97 13.31 -17.82 -5.45
CA GLY A 97 13.67 -19.20 -5.17
C GLY A 97 12.90 -20.16 -6.07
N SER A 98 12.45 -21.26 -5.47
CA SER A 98 11.68 -22.29 -6.17
C SER A 98 10.40 -22.72 -5.43
N ILE A 99 10.12 -22.16 -4.25
CA ILE A 99 8.94 -22.51 -3.46
C ILE A 99 7.60 -22.19 -4.14
N GLY A 100 7.51 -21.07 -4.87
CA GLY A 100 6.29 -20.71 -5.62
C GLY A 100 5.96 -21.73 -6.72
N PRO A 101 6.92 -22.03 -7.63
CA PRO A 101 6.77 -23.12 -8.59
C PRO A 101 6.44 -24.46 -7.94
N GLU A 102 7.06 -24.79 -6.81
CA GLU A 102 6.81 -26.04 -6.10
C GLU A 102 5.37 -26.11 -5.55
N LEU A 103 4.84 -25.01 -5.02
CA LEU A 103 3.45 -24.89 -4.57
C LEU A 103 2.46 -25.10 -5.72
N LYS A 104 2.76 -24.51 -6.88
CA LYS A 104 1.96 -24.66 -8.10
C LYS A 104 1.96 -26.10 -8.60
N ARG A 105 3.09 -26.80 -8.53
CA ARG A 105 3.21 -28.23 -8.87
C ARG A 105 2.58 -29.15 -7.83
N ALA A 106 2.48 -28.69 -6.57
CA ALA A 106 1.68 -29.34 -5.55
C ALA A 106 0.17 -29.09 -5.74
N GLY A 107 -0.22 -28.26 -6.72
CA GLY A 107 -1.60 -28.07 -7.13
C GLY A 107 -2.32 -26.90 -6.49
N PHE A 108 -1.61 -25.95 -5.87
CA PHE A 108 -2.22 -24.80 -5.17
C PHE A 108 -1.75 -23.46 -5.75
N ASP A 109 -2.67 -22.50 -5.80
CA ASP A 109 -2.37 -21.09 -6.11
C ASP A 109 -2.16 -20.26 -4.84
N MET A 110 -2.83 -20.64 -3.75
CA MET A 110 -2.87 -19.86 -2.52
C MET A 110 -3.01 -20.76 -1.29
N VAL A 111 -2.37 -20.36 -0.19
CA VAL A 111 -2.49 -20.95 1.14
C VAL A 111 -2.90 -19.85 2.11
N ILE A 112 -4.02 -20.02 2.80
CA ILE A 112 -4.54 -19.07 3.78
C ILE A 112 -4.50 -19.73 5.15
N VAL A 113 -3.83 -19.10 6.10
CA VAL A 113 -3.62 -19.58 7.46
C VAL A 113 -4.31 -18.65 8.45
N ARG A 114 -5.17 -19.22 9.30
CA ARG A 114 -5.92 -18.56 10.38
C ARG A 114 -5.71 -19.26 11.71
N GLY A 115 -6.12 -18.60 12.79
CA GLY A 115 -6.05 -19.15 14.14
C GLY A 115 -4.61 -19.20 14.67
N ARG A 116 -4.44 -19.97 15.74
CA ARG A 116 -3.18 -20.23 16.44
C ARG A 116 -3.21 -21.68 16.94
N SER A 117 -2.14 -22.43 16.67
CA SER A 117 -1.97 -23.79 17.19
C SER A 117 -1.64 -23.76 18.69
N PRO A 118 -2.15 -24.68 19.51
CA PRO A 118 -1.80 -24.76 20.93
C PRO A 118 -0.33 -25.13 21.19
N GLN A 119 0.34 -25.73 20.21
CA GLN A 119 1.75 -26.13 20.26
C GLN A 119 2.48 -25.79 18.95
N PRO A 120 3.82 -25.72 18.94
CA PRO A 120 4.59 -25.56 17.70
C PRO A 120 4.25 -26.62 16.64
N VAL A 121 3.91 -26.17 15.43
CA VAL A 121 3.62 -27.03 14.27
C VAL A 121 4.33 -26.54 13.01
N TYR A 122 4.44 -27.40 12.01
CA TYR A 122 4.76 -27.03 10.63
C TYR A 122 3.70 -27.56 9.67
N LEU A 123 3.44 -26.83 8.60
CA LEU A 123 2.53 -27.21 7.53
C LEU A 123 3.31 -27.92 6.43
N TRP A 124 2.97 -29.17 6.14
CA TRP A 124 3.57 -29.98 5.08
C TRP A 124 2.60 -30.10 3.91
N ILE A 125 2.92 -29.45 2.79
CA ILE A 125 2.10 -29.43 1.57
C ILE A 125 2.78 -30.30 0.52
N HIS A 126 2.10 -31.32 0.03
CA HIS A 126 2.67 -32.20 -0.98
C HIS A 126 1.62 -32.83 -1.89
N ASP A 127 1.89 -32.81 -3.20
CA ASP A 127 1.15 -33.56 -4.22
C ASP A 127 -0.39 -33.50 -4.07
N GLY A 128 -0.94 -32.28 -3.88
CA GLY A 128 -2.38 -32.03 -3.75
C GLY A 128 -2.97 -32.22 -2.35
N LYS A 129 -2.14 -32.52 -1.35
CA LYS A 129 -2.52 -32.71 0.06
C LYS A 129 -1.75 -31.74 0.96
N ALA A 130 -2.25 -31.57 2.19
CA ALA A 130 -1.52 -30.89 3.24
C ALA A 130 -1.83 -31.46 4.62
N GLU A 131 -0.84 -31.43 5.53
CA GLU A 131 -0.93 -31.95 6.89
C GLU A 131 -0.21 -31.01 7.87
N LEU A 132 -0.71 -30.89 9.09
CA LEU A 132 -0.02 -30.22 10.20
C LEU A 132 0.78 -31.25 10.99
N LYS A 133 2.08 -31.02 11.13
CA LYS A 133 3.01 -31.89 11.88
C LYS A 133 3.60 -31.16 13.07
N ASN A 134 3.94 -31.90 14.13
CA ASN A 134 4.57 -31.34 15.33
C ASN A 134 5.94 -30.72 14.98
N ALA A 135 6.23 -29.54 15.52
CA ALA A 135 7.47 -28.81 15.32
C ALA A 135 8.20 -28.48 16.63
N GLU A 136 7.88 -29.13 17.75
CA GLU A 136 8.50 -28.85 19.05
C GLU A 136 10.02 -29.03 19.02
N LYS A 137 10.51 -30.04 18.30
CA LYS A 137 11.96 -30.27 18.11
C LYS A 137 12.64 -29.24 17.20
N LEU A 138 11.86 -28.49 16.44
CA LEU A 138 12.35 -27.45 15.53
C LEU A 138 12.29 -26.05 16.19
N TRP A 139 11.43 -25.89 17.20
CA TRP A 139 11.28 -24.63 17.91
C TRP A 139 12.56 -24.28 18.68
N GLY A 140 13.03 -23.04 18.55
CA GLY A 140 14.29 -22.56 19.09
C GLY A 140 15.50 -22.79 18.18
N LEU A 141 15.40 -23.66 17.16
CA LEU A 141 16.50 -23.86 16.21
C LEU A 141 16.68 -22.67 15.28
N LEU A 142 17.93 -22.43 14.89
CA LEU A 142 18.27 -21.49 13.83
C LEU A 142 17.72 -21.97 12.49
N VAL A 143 17.54 -21.04 11.55
CA VAL A 143 16.91 -21.32 10.25
C VAL A 143 17.63 -22.43 9.48
N ASP A 144 18.96 -22.41 9.44
CA ASP A 144 19.75 -23.40 8.70
C ASP A 144 19.70 -24.80 9.36
N GLU A 145 19.63 -24.84 10.68
CA GLU A 145 19.48 -26.07 11.46
C GLU A 145 18.09 -26.68 11.26
N ALA A 146 17.04 -25.86 11.33
CA ALA A 146 15.67 -26.28 11.09
C ALA A 146 15.46 -26.76 9.63
N ASP A 147 16.08 -26.10 8.65
CA ASP A 147 16.03 -26.53 7.24
C ASP A 147 16.64 -27.92 7.05
N ARG A 148 17.83 -28.16 7.62
CA ARG A 148 18.48 -29.49 7.61
C ARG A 148 17.63 -30.55 8.32
N ALA A 149 17.08 -30.21 9.49
CA ALA A 149 16.26 -31.13 10.26
C ALA A 149 14.97 -31.53 9.52
N LEU A 150 14.28 -30.56 8.89
CA LEU A 150 13.07 -30.82 8.09
C LEU A 150 13.37 -31.74 6.90
N LYS A 151 14.43 -31.46 6.14
CA LYS A 151 14.86 -32.30 5.01
C LYS A 151 15.19 -33.73 5.43
N ALA A 152 15.88 -33.88 6.57
CA ALA A 152 16.21 -35.19 7.12
C ALA A 152 14.97 -35.95 7.61
N GLU A 153 14.06 -35.28 8.33
CA GLU A 153 12.81 -35.89 8.83
C GLU A 153 11.92 -36.38 7.69
N LEU A 154 11.85 -35.62 6.59
CA LEU A 154 11.00 -35.93 5.44
C LEU A 154 11.68 -36.86 4.42
N GLY A 155 12.98 -37.11 4.56
CA GLY A 155 13.76 -37.97 3.67
C GLY A 155 13.84 -37.47 2.23
N ASP A 156 13.60 -36.17 1.99
CA ASP A 156 13.61 -35.56 0.66
C ASP A 156 14.38 -34.23 0.71
N GLY A 157 15.56 -34.20 0.10
CA GLY A 157 16.41 -33.00 0.04
C GLY A 157 15.88 -31.91 -0.90
N GLU A 158 14.91 -32.24 -1.76
CA GLU A 158 14.34 -31.33 -2.76
C GLU A 158 13.16 -30.51 -2.23
N VAL A 159 12.72 -30.75 -0.98
CA VAL A 159 11.64 -29.97 -0.36
C VAL A 159 12.00 -28.51 -0.25
N LYS A 160 10.99 -27.65 -0.41
CA LYS A 160 11.12 -26.19 -0.33
C LYS A 160 10.54 -25.71 0.98
N THR A 161 11.30 -24.90 1.69
CA THR A 161 11.00 -24.52 3.07
C THR A 161 10.78 -23.01 3.18
N CYS A 162 9.76 -22.61 3.92
CA CYS A 162 9.58 -21.29 4.55
C CYS A 162 9.71 -21.50 6.05
N ILE A 163 10.71 -20.90 6.70
CA ILE A 163 11.05 -21.15 8.12
C ILE A 163 11.19 -19.82 8.85
N ILE A 164 10.66 -19.74 10.06
CA ILE A 164 11.02 -18.67 11.00
C ILE A 164 12.19 -19.12 11.89
N GLY A 165 13.14 -18.22 12.15
CA GLY A 165 14.13 -18.42 13.19
C GLY A 165 13.63 -17.96 14.56
N PRO A 166 14.53 -17.93 15.58
CA PRO A 166 14.20 -17.45 16.91
C PRO A 166 13.55 -16.06 16.94
N ALA A 167 13.90 -15.16 16.02
CA ALA A 167 13.28 -13.84 15.97
C ALA A 167 11.76 -13.91 15.71
N GLY A 168 11.32 -14.80 14.82
CA GLY A 168 9.90 -15.00 14.56
C GLY A 168 9.18 -15.63 15.76
N GLU A 169 9.79 -16.65 16.36
CA GLU A 169 9.26 -17.33 17.56
C GLU A 169 9.08 -16.38 18.74
N ASN A 170 10.03 -15.45 18.94
CA ASN A 170 9.99 -14.43 19.98
C ASN A 170 9.24 -13.16 19.55
N LEU A 171 8.48 -13.19 18.46
CA LEU A 171 7.61 -12.10 18.02
C LEU A 171 8.34 -10.77 17.77
N VAL A 172 9.60 -10.82 17.31
CA VAL A 172 10.37 -9.63 16.92
C VAL A 172 9.66 -8.95 15.75
N ARG A 173 9.33 -7.66 15.85
CA ARG A 173 8.51 -6.97 14.83
C ARG A 173 9.22 -6.83 13.49
N ILE A 174 10.54 -6.98 13.45
CA ILE A 174 11.35 -6.99 12.24
C ILE A 174 11.75 -8.43 11.82
N ALA A 175 11.04 -9.46 12.27
CA ALA A 175 11.30 -10.84 11.90
C ALA A 175 10.91 -11.17 10.45
N SER A 176 11.82 -11.88 9.78
CA SER A 176 11.68 -12.41 8.42
C SER A 176 11.15 -13.84 8.42
N ILE A 177 10.61 -14.26 7.27
CA ILE A 177 10.44 -15.69 6.95
C ILE A 177 11.52 -16.06 5.95
N MET A 178 12.35 -17.02 6.30
CA MET A 178 13.47 -17.45 5.48
C MET A 178 13.06 -18.59 4.55
N VAL A 179 13.47 -18.52 3.29
CA VAL A 179 13.10 -19.44 2.23
C VAL A 179 14.34 -20.14 1.72
N GLU A 180 14.33 -21.48 1.70
CA GLU A 180 15.46 -22.33 1.28
C GLU A 180 16.77 -21.92 2.00
N GLY A 181 16.66 -21.58 3.28
CA GLY A 181 17.76 -21.25 4.20
C GLY A 181 18.31 -19.82 4.13
N HIS A 182 18.16 -19.08 3.02
CA HIS A 182 18.88 -17.81 2.84
C HIS A 182 18.15 -16.73 2.02
N ARG A 183 17.01 -17.05 1.40
CA ARG A 183 16.15 -16.03 0.78
C ARG A 183 15.14 -15.56 1.80
N ALA A 184 14.49 -14.42 1.59
CA ALA A 184 13.60 -13.87 2.62
C ALA A 184 12.32 -13.28 2.06
N PHE A 185 11.21 -13.59 2.73
CA PHE A 185 10.13 -12.63 2.93
C PHE A 185 10.58 -11.67 4.04
N GLY A 186 11.43 -10.71 3.69
CA GLY A 186 12.24 -10.00 4.67
C GLY A 186 11.45 -9.02 5.54
N ARG A 187 10.67 -8.14 4.91
CA ARG A 187 10.19 -6.93 5.59
C ARG A 187 8.81 -7.09 6.21
N GLY A 188 8.53 -6.24 7.21
CA GLY A 188 7.18 -6.04 7.77
C GLY A 188 6.79 -6.97 8.91
N GLY A 189 7.71 -7.81 9.40
CA GLY A 189 7.46 -8.64 10.59
C GLY A 189 6.56 -9.83 10.35
N LEU A 190 6.46 -10.32 9.10
CA LEU A 190 5.64 -11.50 8.79
C LEU A 190 6.16 -12.78 9.46
N GLY A 191 7.45 -12.83 9.83
CA GLY A 191 7.99 -13.90 10.66
C GLY A 191 7.37 -13.94 12.06
N ALA A 192 7.12 -12.78 12.66
CA ALA A 192 6.43 -12.70 13.95
C ALA A 192 4.94 -13.08 13.83
N VAL A 193 4.31 -12.85 12.67
CA VAL A 193 2.95 -13.35 12.43
C VAL A 193 2.92 -14.87 12.47
N LEU A 194 3.86 -15.56 11.79
CA LEU A 194 3.95 -17.03 11.87
C LEU A 194 4.26 -17.52 13.29
N GLY A 195 5.21 -16.88 13.98
CA GLY A 195 5.54 -17.21 15.37
C GLY A 195 4.35 -17.04 16.31
N SER A 196 3.57 -15.97 16.15
CA SER A 196 2.36 -15.71 16.93
C SER A 196 1.28 -16.77 16.71
N LYS A 197 1.40 -17.60 15.69
CA LYS A 197 0.47 -18.69 15.37
C LYS A 197 1.01 -20.06 15.77
N ASN A 198 2.20 -20.11 16.37
CA ASN A 198 2.98 -21.33 16.64
C ASN A 198 3.27 -22.13 15.36
N LEU A 199 3.41 -21.46 14.21
CA LEU A 199 3.72 -22.09 12.92
C LEU A 199 5.22 -21.88 12.60
N LYS A 200 6.04 -22.90 12.87
CA LYS A 200 7.50 -22.86 12.67
C LYS A 200 7.90 -22.82 11.19
N ALA A 201 7.19 -23.58 10.36
CA ALA A 201 7.51 -23.67 8.95
C ALA A 201 6.29 -24.02 8.07
N ILE A 202 6.40 -23.64 6.80
CA ILE A 202 5.57 -24.16 5.71
C ILE A 202 6.52 -24.82 4.73
N VAL A 203 6.31 -26.09 4.44
CA VAL A 203 7.21 -26.93 3.66
C VAL A 203 6.43 -27.52 2.49
N VAL A 204 6.99 -27.46 1.30
CA VAL A 204 6.30 -27.76 0.05
C VAL A 204 7.10 -28.74 -0.80
N ARG A 205 6.41 -29.76 -1.34
CA ARG A 205 6.93 -30.66 -2.37
C ARG A 205 5.88 -30.95 -3.44
N GLY A 206 6.15 -30.55 -4.68
CA GLY A 206 5.25 -30.69 -5.81
C GLY A 206 5.88 -31.51 -6.92
N ARG A 207 5.38 -32.73 -7.15
CA ARG A 207 5.82 -33.60 -8.24
C ARG A 207 4.89 -33.58 -9.45
N GLY A 208 3.75 -32.91 -9.33
CA GLY A 208 2.79 -32.71 -10.41
C GLY A 208 3.36 -31.95 -11.61
N ALA A 209 2.60 -32.02 -12.71
CA ALA A 209 2.85 -31.21 -13.88
C ALA A 209 2.51 -29.73 -13.56
N PRO A 210 3.32 -28.76 -14.04
CA PRO A 210 2.98 -27.36 -13.89
C PRO A 210 1.71 -27.02 -14.69
N PRO A 211 0.87 -26.08 -14.22
CA PRO A 211 -0.26 -25.56 -14.98
C PRO A 211 0.16 -25.08 -16.37
N GLN A 212 -0.68 -25.34 -17.38
CA GLN A 212 -0.36 -25.02 -18.78
C GLN A 212 -0.95 -23.66 -19.18
N PRO A 213 -0.22 -22.84 -19.96
CA PRO A 213 -0.76 -21.60 -20.53
C PRO A 213 -2.03 -21.85 -21.35
N ALA A 214 -3.00 -20.94 -21.26
CA ALA A 214 -4.23 -21.00 -22.06
C ALA A 214 -3.96 -21.02 -23.58
N ASN A 215 -2.93 -20.31 -24.05
CA ASN A 215 -2.42 -20.41 -25.42
C ASN A 215 -0.91 -20.67 -25.42
N ALA A 216 -0.53 -21.95 -25.38
CA ALA A 216 0.87 -22.37 -25.28
C ALA A 216 1.76 -21.89 -26.44
N HIS A 217 1.24 -21.79 -27.67
CA HIS A 217 2.01 -21.31 -28.82
C HIS A 217 2.31 -19.81 -28.70
N ALA A 218 1.27 -18.99 -28.49
CA ALA A 218 1.44 -17.55 -28.35
C ALA A 218 2.30 -17.19 -27.12
N PHE A 219 2.09 -17.88 -26.00
CA PHE A 219 2.89 -17.70 -24.79
C PHE A 219 4.37 -18.00 -25.06
N LYS A 220 4.69 -19.08 -25.78
CA LYS A 220 6.07 -19.44 -26.11
C LYS A 220 6.75 -18.38 -26.98
N GLU A 221 6.05 -17.80 -27.96
CA GLU A 221 6.61 -16.74 -28.80
C GLU A 221 6.88 -15.47 -27.98
N GLU A 222 5.98 -15.07 -27.08
CA GLU A 222 6.20 -13.93 -26.20
C GLU A 222 7.38 -14.18 -25.22
N VAL A 223 7.50 -15.40 -24.66
CA VAL A 223 8.64 -15.79 -23.83
C VAL A 223 9.97 -15.66 -24.57
N LYS A 224 10.05 -16.10 -25.84
CA LYS A 224 11.26 -15.96 -26.65
C LYS A 224 11.66 -14.49 -26.82
N LEU A 225 10.68 -13.64 -27.15
CA LEU A 225 10.91 -12.21 -27.32
C LEU A 225 11.42 -11.56 -26.03
N VAL A 226 10.79 -11.85 -24.90
CA VAL A 226 11.19 -11.33 -23.58
C VAL A 226 12.61 -11.79 -23.22
N LEU A 227 12.96 -13.06 -23.47
CA LEU A 227 14.32 -13.56 -23.24
C LEU A 227 15.37 -12.84 -24.10
N GLU A 228 15.06 -12.54 -25.35
CA GLU A 228 15.95 -11.79 -26.25
C GLU A 228 16.19 -10.37 -25.72
N VAL A 229 15.13 -9.67 -25.30
CA VAL A 229 15.22 -8.33 -24.71
C VAL A 229 16.06 -8.33 -23.43
N LEU A 230 15.82 -9.29 -22.53
CA LEU A 230 16.57 -9.42 -21.28
C LEU A 230 18.06 -9.72 -21.51
N ARG A 231 18.39 -10.55 -22.50
CA ARG A 231 19.79 -10.89 -22.81
C ARG A 231 20.56 -9.74 -23.44
N ARG A 232 19.91 -8.92 -24.26
CA ARG A 232 20.55 -7.78 -24.95
C ARG A 232 20.76 -6.57 -24.03
N ASN A 233 19.98 -6.43 -22.97
CA ASN A 233 20.14 -5.33 -22.04
C ASN A 233 21.38 -5.53 -21.15
N PRO A 234 22.28 -4.53 -21.01
CA PRO A 234 23.52 -4.69 -20.24
C PRO A 234 23.30 -5.03 -18.76
N VAL A 235 22.24 -4.52 -18.14
CA VAL A 235 21.96 -4.72 -16.71
C VAL A 235 21.45 -6.14 -16.47
N THR A 236 20.45 -6.59 -17.22
CA THR A 236 19.84 -7.92 -17.02
C THR A 236 20.61 -9.05 -17.69
N GLY A 237 21.32 -8.76 -18.78
CA GLY A 237 22.11 -9.73 -19.55
C GLY A 237 23.51 -9.96 -19.00
N ASP A 238 24.07 -8.99 -18.26
CA ASP A 238 25.45 -9.06 -17.76
C ASP A 238 25.59 -8.60 -16.30
N SER A 239 25.44 -7.30 -16.01
CA SER A 239 25.89 -6.70 -14.75
C SER A 239 25.27 -7.31 -13.49
N LEU A 240 23.95 -7.52 -13.48
CA LEU A 240 23.27 -8.18 -12.35
C LEU A 240 23.72 -9.62 -12.17
N GLY A 241 23.95 -10.35 -13.26
CA GLY A 241 24.42 -11.74 -13.19
C GLY A 241 25.84 -11.85 -12.66
N ARG A 242 26.71 -10.91 -13.06
CA ARG A 242 28.13 -10.89 -12.67
C ARG A 242 28.34 -10.43 -11.23
N TYR A 243 27.72 -9.32 -10.84
CA TYR A 243 28.01 -8.64 -9.56
C TYR A 243 26.88 -8.71 -8.53
N GLY A 244 25.71 -9.23 -8.90
CA GLY A 244 24.52 -9.17 -8.05
C GLY A 244 24.02 -7.74 -7.86
N THR A 245 23.10 -7.53 -6.93
CA THR A 245 22.61 -6.18 -6.61
C THR A 245 23.68 -5.21 -6.08
N PRO A 246 24.80 -5.64 -5.44
CA PRO A 246 25.89 -4.75 -5.02
C PRO A 246 26.53 -3.90 -6.13
N LEU A 247 26.22 -4.17 -7.42
CA LEU A 247 26.55 -3.24 -8.52
C LEU A 247 26.04 -1.81 -8.28
N LEU A 248 25.01 -1.64 -7.43
CA LEU A 248 24.38 -0.35 -7.15
C LEU A 248 25.19 0.57 -6.23
N VAL A 249 26.17 0.06 -5.47
CA VAL A 249 26.96 0.87 -4.53
C VAL A 249 27.59 2.07 -5.23
N THR A 250 28.32 1.81 -6.32
CA THR A 250 29.04 2.85 -7.07
C THR A 250 28.12 3.93 -7.66
N PRO A 251 27.08 3.61 -8.48
CA PRO A 251 26.23 4.64 -9.06
C PRO A 251 25.43 5.42 -8.01
N VAL A 252 24.97 4.77 -6.93
CA VAL A 252 24.21 5.45 -5.86
C VAL A 252 25.11 6.39 -5.07
N ASN A 253 26.32 5.95 -4.71
CA ASN A 253 27.29 6.82 -4.04
C ASN A 253 27.73 7.99 -4.93
N LYS A 254 27.98 7.76 -6.22
CA LYS A 254 28.33 8.83 -7.19
C LYS A 254 27.21 9.84 -7.42
N ALA A 255 25.96 9.51 -7.09
CA ALA A 255 24.86 10.46 -7.09
C ALA A 255 24.76 11.27 -5.77
N GLY A 256 25.54 10.92 -4.74
CA GLY A 256 25.49 11.54 -3.42
C GLY A 256 24.23 11.17 -2.64
N VAL A 257 23.72 9.95 -2.83
CA VAL A 257 22.48 9.47 -2.20
C VAL A 257 22.64 8.10 -1.54
N PHE A 258 23.86 7.74 -1.15
CA PHE A 258 24.20 6.53 -0.41
C PHE A 258 24.29 6.84 1.10
N PRO A 259 23.27 6.48 1.90
CA PRO A 259 23.20 6.96 3.27
C PRO A 259 24.30 6.39 4.17
N VAL A 260 24.91 7.22 5.01
CA VAL A 260 25.96 6.84 5.96
C VAL A 260 25.55 7.28 7.38
N ARG A 261 25.84 6.43 8.38
CA ARG A 261 25.55 6.67 9.82
C ARG A 261 24.15 7.22 10.07
N ASN A 262 23.12 6.39 9.87
CA ASN A 262 21.71 6.76 10.05
C ASN A 262 21.29 8.00 9.21
N PHE A 263 21.70 8.05 7.94
CA PHE A 263 21.38 9.15 7.01
C PHE A 263 21.91 10.52 7.47
N GLN A 264 22.97 10.58 8.28
CA GLN A 264 23.63 11.85 8.58
C GLN A 264 24.28 12.42 7.30
N GLU A 265 24.87 11.54 6.50
CA GLU A 265 25.51 11.85 5.22
C GLU A 265 24.89 11.00 4.09
N GLY A 266 25.11 11.42 2.84
CA GLY A 266 24.65 10.72 1.64
C GLY A 266 25.79 10.30 0.69
N PHE A 267 27.04 10.46 1.13
CA PHE A 267 28.22 10.19 0.30
C PHE A 267 29.32 9.57 1.17
N LEU A 268 30.03 8.59 0.61
CA LEU A 268 31.15 7.93 1.24
C LEU A 268 32.31 7.85 0.24
N GLU A 269 33.47 8.41 0.58
CA GLU A 269 34.64 8.40 -0.29
C GLU A 269 35.10 6.97 -0.62
N GLU A 270 35.11 6.09 0.39
CA GLU A 270 35.56 4.71 0.25
C GLU A 270 34.47 3.71 -0.17
N ALA A 271 33.33 4.18 -0.70
CA ALA A 271 32.22 3.29 -1.08
C ALA A 271 32.63 2.19 -2.09
N GLU A 272 33.67 2.42 -2.90
CA GLU A 272 34.19 1.40 -3.83
C GLU A 272 34.67 0.13 -3.11
N LYS A 273 35.07 0.21 -1.82
CA LYS A 273 35.42 -0.97 -1.00
C LYS A 273 34.23 -1.91 -0.81
N LEU A 274 33.01 -1.40 -0.95
CA LEU A 274 31.76 -2.13 -0.73
C LEU A 274 31.10 -2.58 -2.04
N SER A 275 31.75 -2.36 -3.19
CA SER A 275 31.16 -2.66 -4.50
C SER A 275 31.01 -4.16 -4.76
N GLY A 276 30.15 -4.52 -5.72
CA GLY A 276 29.98 -5.92 -6.13
C GLY A 276 31.24 -6.56 -6.72
N GLU A 277 32.11 -5.76 -7.34
CA GLU A 277 33.44 -6.18 -7.77
C GLU A 277 34.31 -6.57 -6.58
N GLN A 278 34.33 -5.78 -5.51
CA GLN A 278 35.11 -6.09 -4.31
C GLN A 278 34.52 -7.28 -3.55
N LEU A 279 33.20 -7.35 -3.41
CA LEU A 279 32.52 -8.51 -2.81
C LEU A 279 32.94 -9.82 -3.47
N SER A 280 32.96 -9.84 -4.80
CA SER A 280 33.35 -11.03 -5.56
C SER A 280 34.81 -11.42 -5.36
N LYS A 281 35.70 -10.44 -5.18
CA LYS A 281 37.13 -10.66 -4.95
C LYS A 281 37.43 -11.15 -3.54
N VAL A 282 36.81 -10.55 -2.52
CA VAL A 282 37.11 -10.81 -1.11
C VAL A 282 36.46 -12.12 -0.63
N LEU A 283 35.20 -12.37 -0.96
CA LEU A 283 34.41 -13.43 -0.32
C LEU A 283 34.12 -14.67 -1.21
N GLN A 284 34.87 -14.85 -2.29
CA GLN A 284 34.77 -15.99 -3.20
C GLN A 284 33.31 -16.35 -3.60
N THR A 285 32.56 -15.36 -4.08
CA THR A 285 31.12 -15.56 -4.30
C THR A 285 30.81 -16.50 -5.46
N ARG A 286 29.74 -17.30 -5.31
CA ARG A 286 29.16 -18.16 -6.34
C ARG A 286 27.81 -17.61 -6.80
N ARG A 287 27.57 -17.73 -8.11
CA ARG A 287 26.31 -17.32 -8.73
C ARG A 287 25.23 -18.38 -8.58
N TYR A 288 24.02 -17.94 -8.26
CA TYR A 288 22.82 -18.77 -8.40
C TYR A 288 21.64 -17.98 -8.99
N ALA A 289 20.64 -18.71 -9.47
CA ALA A 289 19.42 -18.15 -10.03
C ALA A 289 18.18 -18.60 -9.26
N CYS A 290 17.13 -17.78 -9.30
CA CYS A 290 15.77 -18.26 -8.97
C CYS A 290 15.29 -19.19 -10.09
N TYR A 291 14.23 -19.95 -9.83
CA TYR A 291 13.59 -20.79 -10.83
C TYR A 291 13.26 -19.98 -12.11
N GLY A 292 13.62 -20.54 -13.28
CA GLY A 292 13.34 -19.94 -14.59
C GLY A 292 13.97 -18.57 -14.85
N CYS A 293 14.94 -18.13 -14.03
CA CYS A 293 15.51 -16.78 -14.14
C CYS A 293 16.77 -16.75 -15.03
N PRO A 294 16.78 -15.99 -16.15
CA PRO A 294 17.97 -15.85 -16.99
C PRO A 294 19.03 -14.89 -16.42
N ILE A 295 18.66 -14.06 -15.43
CA ILE A 295 19.52 -13.00 -14.89
C ILE A 295 20.50 -13.56 -13.85
N GLY A 296 20.07 -14.48 -12.99
CA GLY A 296 20.93 -15.11 -11.97
C GLY A 296 21.70 -14.14 -11.07
N CYS A 297 21.02 -13.23 -10.39
CA CYS A 297 21.67 -12.20 -9.56
C CYS A 297 22.21 -12.70 -8.22
N GLY A 298 21.68 -13.81 -7.69
CA GLY A 298 21.92 -14.25 -6.32
C GLY A 298 23.37 -14.61 -6.05
N ARG A 299 23.86 -14.23 -4.86
CA ARG A 299 25.22 -14.50 -4.35
C ARG A 299 25.17 -15.54 -3.25
N LEU A 300 25.93 -16.62 -3.39
CA LEU A 300 26.32 -17.48 -2.28
C LEU A 300 27.76 -17.12 -1.92
N THR A 301 27.98 -16.76 -0.67
CA THR A 301 29.21 -16.13 -0.19
C THR A 301 29.85 -17.02 0.85
N SER A 302 31.17 -17.20 0.75
CA SER A 302 31.94 -17.97 1.71
C SER A 302 32.39 -17.07 2.85
N LEU A 303 32.04 -17.45 4.08
CA LEU A 303 32.53 -16.78 5.28
C LEU A 303 33.93 -17.30 5.63
N PRO A 304 34.75 -16.54 6.39
CA PRO A 304 36.08 -16.98 6.82
C PRO A 304 36.10 -18.31 7.58
N ASP A 305 35.01 -18.64 8.29
CA ASP A 305 34.84 -19.90 9.03
C ASP A 305 34.41 -21.09 8.14
N GLY A 306 34.32 -20.89 6.83
CA GLY A 306 33.96 -21.91 5.84
C GLY A 306 32.47 -22.10 5.62
N ARG A 307 31.60 -21.41 6.37
CA ARG A 307 30.14 -21.46 6.12
C ARG A 307 29.77 -20.72 4.84
N LEU A 308 28.67 -21.15 4.21
CA LEU A 308 28.08 -20.48 3.05
C LEU A 308 26.82 -19.75 3.46
N THR A 309 26.70 -18.49 3.04
CA THR A 309 25.51 -17.67 3.29
C THR A 309 24.98 -17.03 2.00
N GLY A 310 23.69 -16.77 1.94
CA GLY A 310 23.10 -16.04 0.82
C GLY A 310 23.27 -14.53 0.98
N GLY A 311 23.52 -13.83 -0.13
CA GLY A 311 23.84 -12.40 -0.13
C GLY A 311 25.29 -12.15 0.29
N PRO A 312 25.61 -10.98 0.87
CA PRO A 312 24.67 -9.88 1.11
C PRO A 312 24.21 -9.24 -0.21
N GLU A 313 22.94 -8.86 -0.25
CA GLU A 313 22.40 -7.98 -1.30
C GLU A 313 22.82 -6.53 -1.02
N TYR A 314 22.69 -5.64 -1.99
CA TYR A 314 23.03 -4.21 -1.87
C TYR A 314 22.44 -3.54 -0.61
N GLU A 315 21.16 -3.77 -0.37
CA GLU A 315 20.46 -3.23 0.80
C GLU A 315 21.05 -3.73 2.12
N THR A 316 21.48 -5.00 2.18
CA THR A 316 22.13 -5.56 3.36
C THR A 316 23.53 -4.98 3.54
N ILE A 317 24.29 -4.83 2.43
CA ILE A 317 25.62 -4.21 2.47
C ILE A 317 25.52 -2.81 3.06
N TRP A 318 24.55 -2.02 2.61
CA TRP A 318 24.29 -0.69 3.14
C TRP A 318 23.87 -0.72 4.62
N ALA A 319 22.81 -1.48 4.95
CA ALA A 319 22.12 -1.39 6.23
C ALA A 319 23.02 -1.81 7.40
N LEU A 320 23.78 -2.89 7.23
CA LEU A 320 24.70 -3.43 8.23
C LEU A 320 26.14 -2.92 8.06
N GLY A 321 26.40 -2.18 6.99
CA GLY A 321 27.69 -1.59 6.66
C GLY A 321 27.75 -0.09 7.00
N PRO A 322 27.82 0.79 5.99
CA PRO A 322 28.05 2.23 6.19
C PRO A 322 26.95 2.91 7.00
N ASN A 323 25.71 2.38 6.97
CA ASN A 323 24.65 2.91 7.82
C ASN A 323 24.93 2.71 9.33
N CYS A 324 25.73 1.70 9.69
CA CYS A 324 26.22 1.43 11.06
C CYS A 324 27.71 1.78 11.25
N GLY A 325 28.35 2.41 10.26
CA GLY A 325 29.78 2.76 10.30
C GLY A 325 30.76 1.63 10.01
N ILE A 326 30.31 0.50 9.46
CA ILE A 326 31.15 -0.66 9.10
C ILE A 326 31.50 -0.60 7.61
N LEU A 327 32.77 -0.74 7.26
CA LEU A 327 33.26 -0.72 5.86
C LEU A 327 33.95 -2.02 5.42
N ASP A 328 33.86 -3.07 6.24
CA ASP A 328 34.48 -4.38 5.99
C ASP A 328 33.43 -5.39 5.47
N LEU A 329 33.66 -5.93 4.27
CA LEU A 329 32.74 -6.87 3.63
C LEU A 329 32.67 -8.24 4.32
N GLU A 330 33.74 -8.73 4.93
CA GLU A 330 33.72 -9.98 5.70
C GLU A 330 32.84 -9.84 6.93
N VAL A 331 32.98 -8.71 7.65
CA VAL A 331 32.13 -8.38 8.79
C VAL A 331 30.66 -8.24 8.35
N ILE A 332 30.39 -7.48 7.29
CA ILE A 332 29.03 -7.29 6.77
C ILE A 332 28.40 -8.64 6.37
N ALA A 333 29.17 -9.53 5.72
CA ALA A 333 28.69 -10.85 5.35
C ALA A 333 28.40 -11.74 6.58
N HIS A 334 29.21 -11.62 7.64
CA HIS A 334 28.96 -12.29 8.91
C HIS A 334 27.67 -11.78 9.59
N LEU A 335 27.47 -10.46 9.67
CA LEU A 335 26.24 -9.88 10.24
C LEU A 335 24.99 -10.25 9.41
N ASN A 336 25.11 -10.28 8.08
CA ASN A 336 24.08 -10.81 7.17
C ASN A 336 23.73 -12.27 7.49
N ASP A 337 24.74 -13.11 7.72
CA ASP A 337 24.54 -14.50 8.08
C ASP A 337 23.79 -14.67 9.41
N LEU A 338 24.14 -13.87 10.42
CA LEU A 338 23.41 -13.85 11.70
C LEU A 338 21.94 -13.48 11.48
N CYS A 339 21.66 -12.42 10.71
CA CYS A 339 20.27 -12.07 10.35
C CYS A 339 19.54 -13.21 9.64
N ASN A 340 20.19 -13.90 8.71
CA ASN A 340 19.61 -15.05 8.00
C ASN A 340 19.29 -16.21 8.97
N ARG A 341 20.22 -16.55 9.86
CA ARG A 341 20.07 -17.67 10.81
C ARG A 341 19.04 -17.39 11.89
N TYR A 342 18.97 -16.15 12.37
CA TYR A 342 17.97 -15.72 13.35
C TYR A 342 16.60 -15.40 12.73
N GLY A 343 16.54 -15.15 11.42
CA GLY A 343 15.32 -14.78 10.70
C GLY A 343 14.92 -13.33 10.94
N VAL A 344 15.83 -12.38 10.66
CA VAL A 344 15.65 -10.94 10.88
C VAL A 344 15.78 -10.15 9.57
N ASP A 345 14.98 -9.10 9.39
CA ASP A 345 15.10 -8.17 8.25
C ASP A 345 16.37 -7.34 8.36
N THR A 346 17.31 -7.50 7.42
CA THR A 346 18.59 -6.80 7.43
C THR A 346 18.44 -5.27 7.33
N ILE A 347 17.46 -4.79 6.56
CA ILE A 347 17.19 -3.35 6.38
C ILE A 347 16.70 -2.76 7.70
N SER A 348 15.67 -3.37 8.26
CA SER A 348 15.04 -2.86 9.48
C SER A 348 15.93 -3.06 10.71
N MET A 349 16.74 -4.11 10.75
CA MET A 349 17.78 -4.30 11.76
C MET A 349 18.85 -3.22 11.66
N GLY A 350 19.43 -2.99 10.49
CA GLY A 350 20.44 -1.94 10.29
C GLY A 350 19.90 -0.54 10.59
N GLY A 351 18.67 -0.23 10.17
CA GLY A 351 17.99 1.02 10.52
C GLY A 351 17.82 1.18 12.04
N THR A 352 17.34 0.14 12.72
CA THR A 352 17.14 0.17 14.19
C THR A 352 18.46 0.27 14.95
N LEU A 353 19.50 -0.47 14.55
CA LEU A 353 20.84 -0.37 15.13
C LEU A 353 21.40 1.03 14.95
N SER A 354 21.38 1.57 13.73
CA SER A 354 21.91 2.91 13.44
C SER A 354 21.20 4.02 14.22
N PHE A 355 19.88 3.89 14.42
CA PHE A 355 19.13 4.79 15.28
C PHE A 355 19.59 4.68 16.76
N ALA A 356 19.78 3.47 17.28
CA ALA A 356 20.25 3.26 18.65
C ALA A 356 21.69 3.79 18.88
N LEU A 357 22.58 3.59 17.90
CA LEU A 357 23.94 4.16 17.92
C LEU A 357 23.89 5.68 18.01
N GLU A 358 23.06 6.33 17.20
CA GLU A 358 22.92 7.79 17.21
C GLU A 358 22.23 8.30 18.50
N ALA A 359 21.21 7.60 18.98
CA ALA A 359 20.53 7.94 20.23
C ALA A 359 21.49 7.89 21.42
N PHE A 360 22.41 6.92 21.44
CA PHE A 360 23.47 6.83 22.45
C PHE A 360 24.50 7.96 22.31
N GLU A 361 24.95 8.25 21.08
CA GLU A 361 25.86 9.38 20.80
C GLU A 361 25.27 10.73 21.24
N LYS A 362 23.95 10.90 21.11
CA LYS A 362 23.20 12.08 21.57
C LYS A 362 22.81 12.06 23.04
N GLY A 363 23.12 10.98 23.77
CA GLY A 363 22.82 10.83 25.20
C GLY A 363 21.33 10.62 25.53
N LEU A 364 20.52 10.16 24.58
CA LEU A 364 19.12 9.75 24.84
C LEU A 364 19.03 8.42 25.60
N ILE A 365 20.02 7.56 25.40
CA ILE A 365 20.26 6.33 26.17
C ILE A 365 21.73 6.29 26.58
N GLY A 366 22.04 5.69 27.72
CA GLY A 366 23.40 5.51 28.22
C GLY A 366 23.71 4.06 28.62
N GLU A 367 24.91 3.84 29.15
CA GLU A 367 25.37 2.48 29.53
C GLU A 367 24.43 1.77 30.51
N LYS A 368 23.71 2.51 31.35
CA LYS A 368 22.73 1.92 32.27
C LYS A 368 21.54 1.31 31.52
N ASP A 369 21.05 2.01 30.49
CA ASP A 369 19.91 1.59 29.68
C ASP A 369 20.27 0.42 28.75
N THR A 370 21.55 0.34 28.34
CA THR A 370 22.07 -0.71 27.46
C THR A 370 22.60 -1.94 28.23
N GLY A 371 22.50 -1.96 29.57
CA GLY A 371 23.01 -3.07 30.39
C GLY A 371 24.54 -3.16 30.42
N GLY A 372 25.23 -2.01 30.31
CA GLY A 372 26.68 -1.87 30.33
C GLY A 372 27.34 -1.92 28.95
N VAL A 373 26.56 -2.10 27.88
CA VAL A 373 27.09 -2.16 26.50
C VAL A 373 27.30 -0.76 25.97
N GLN A 374 28.54 -0.41 25.62
CA GLN A 374 28.83 0.88 25.01
C GLN A 374 28.55 0.83 23.51
N LEU A 375 27.66 1.71 23.03
CA LEU A 375 27.29 1.76 21.61
C LEU A 375 28.23 2.71 20.86
N ARG A 376 28.99 2.18 19.89
CA ARG A 376 29.91 2.94 19.04
C ARG A 376 29.69 2.61 17.57
N TRP A 377 29.77 3.63 16.72
CA TRP A 377 29.79 3.43 15.26
C TRP A 377 30.96 2.55 14.86
N GLY A 378 30.72 1.60 13.96
CA GLY A 378 31.77 0.75 13.41
C GLY A 378 32.32 -0.31 14.38
N ASP A 379 31.53 -0.78 15.34
CA ASP A 379 31.89 -1.87 16.28
C ASP A 379 31.23 -3.21 15.88
N PRO A 380 31.93 -4.11 15.17
CA PRO A 380 31.38 -5.38 14.69
C PRO A 380 30.81 -6.27 15.79
N GLU A 381 31.54 -6.40 16.90
CA GLU A 381 31.24 -7.37 17.97
C GLU A 381 29.97 -6.95 18.71
N THR A 382 29.85 -5.65 18.99
CA THR A 382 28.63 -5.10 19.59
C THR A 382 27.43 -5.28 18.67
N LEU A 383 27.56 -5.03 17.36
CA LEU A 383 26.44 -5.22 16.42
C LEU A 383 26.03 -6.70 16.31
N ALA A 384 26.98 -7.63 16.26
CA ALA A 384 26.71 -9.07 16.25
C ALA A 384 25.94 -9.50 17.51
N LEU A 385 26.39 -9.06 18.68
CA LEU A 385 25.71 -9.30 19.96
C LEU A 385 24.28 -8.74 19.97
N LEU A 386 24.08 -7.53 19.47
CA LEU A 386 22.76 -6.89 19.44
C LEU A 386 21.79 -7.57 18.48
N ILE A 387 22.25 -8.11 17.36
CA ILE A 387 21.42 -8.91 16.45
C ILE A 387 20.89 -10.15 17.18
N GLU A 388 21.76 -10.88 17.88
CA GLU A 388 21.37 -12.05 18.68
C GLU A 388 20.40 -11.66 19.80
N GLN A 389 20.75 -10.64 20.61
CA GLN A 389 19.90 -10.17 21.70
C GLN A 389 18.52 -9.75 21.20
N THR A 390 18.44 -9.15 20.01
CA THR A 390 17.18 -8.77 19.37
C THR A 390 16.36 -10.00 19.02
N ALA A 391 16.98 -11.00 18.38
CA ALA A 391 16.31 -12.24 18.00
C ALA A 391 15.70 -12.99 19.19
N TYR A 392 16.34 -12.92 20.36
CA TYR A 392 15.87 -13.55 21.59
C TYR A 392 15.09 -12.63 22.53
N ARG A 393 14.90 -11.35 22.19
CA ARG A 393 14.36 -10.31 23.08
C ARG A 393 15.00 -10.34 24.48
N ARG A 394 16.32 -10.18 24.52
CA ARG A 394 17.10 -10.11 25.76
C ARG A 394 17.80 -8.77 25.86
N SER A 395 17.95 -8.25 27.08
CA SER A 395 18.67 -6.99 27.34
C SER A 395 18.19 -5.86 26.41
N LEU A 396 19.09 -5.08 25.82
CA LEU A 396 18.75 -4.01 24.87
C LEU A 396 17.99 -4.53 23.64
N GLY A 397 18.24 -5.79 23.24
CA GLY A 397 17.55 -6.43 22.13
C GLY A 397 16.02 -6.49 22.28
N SER A 398 15.48 -6.48 23.50
CA SER A 398 14.04 -6.37 23.73
C SER A 398 13.45 -5.08 23.17
N MET A 399 14.18 -3.97 23.29
CA MET A 399 13.80 -2.66 22.77
C MET A 399 14.03 -2.58 21.25
N LEU A 400 15.17 -3.08 20.76
CA LEU A 400 15.48 -3.13 19.34
C LEU A 400 14.46 -3.99 18.55
N ALA A 401 13.92 -5.04 19.18
CA ALA A 401 12.94 -5.92 18.57
C ALA A 401 11.61 -5.24 18.20
N GLU A 402 11.38 -4.00 18.66
CA GLU A 402 10.19 -3.21 18.37
C GLU A 402 10.30 -2.38 17.08
N GLY A 403 11.51 -2.24 16.53
CA GLY A 403 11.85 -1.37 15.40
C GLY A 403 12.09 0.09 15.81
N SER A 404 12.77 0.85 14.95
CA SER A 404 13.23 2.22 15.22
C SER A 404 12.09 3.17 15.60
N ALA A 405 10.93 3.05 14.96
CA ALA A 405 9.79 3.92 15.18
C ALA A 405 9.18 3.80 16.58
N ARG A 406 9.11 2.58 17.12
CA ARG A 406 8.61 2.33 18.48
C ARG A 406 9.66 2.73 19.50
N LEU A 407 10.90 2.37 19.24
CA LEU A 407 12.02 2.74 20.09
C LEU A 407 12.12 4.26 20.27
N ALA A 408 12.04 5.02 19.17
CA ALA A 408 12.09 6.48 19.19
C ALA A 408 10.91 7.15 19.93
N ARG A 409 9.75 6.48 20.01
CA ARG A 409 8.64 6.97 20.84
C ARG A 409 8.91 6.79 22.33
N GLU A 410 9.68 5.77 22.69
CA GLU A 410 10.02 5.46 24.08
C GLU A 410 11.18 6.32 24.58
N ILE A 411 12.24 6.47 23.78
CA ILE A 411 13.48 7.15 24.20
C ILE A 411 13.67 8.57 23.63
N GLY A 412 12.77 9.03 22.75
CA GLY A 412 12.94 10.26 21.99
C GLY A 412 13.70 10.07 20.66
N GLY A 413 14.04 11.16 19.96
CA GLY A 413 14.80 11.10 18.70
C GLY A 413 13.96 10.83 17.43
N SER A 414 12.65 11.09 17.49
CA SER A 414 11.74 10.88 16.34
C SER A 414 12.14 11.67 15.08
N GLU A 415 12.88 12.77 15.23
CA GLU A 415 13.42 13.57 14.14
C GLU A 415 14.51 12.87 13.32
N PHE A 416 15.18 11.87 13.89
CA PHE A 416 16.22 11.08 13.26
C PHE A 416 15.95 9.55 13.22
N ALA A 417 14.73 9.12 13.58
CA ALA A 417 14.28 7.76 13.35
C ALA A 417 13.87 7.57 11.88
N MET A 418 14.73 6.92 11.08
CA MET A 418 14.58 6.86 9.62
C MET A 418 13.52 5.83 9.16
N HIS A 419 12.24 6.16 9.35
CA HIS A 419 11.12 5.30 8.97
C HIS A 419 9.97 6.06 8.29
N VAL A 420 9.13 5.34 7.55
CA VAL A 420 7.80 5.81 7.12
C VAL A 420 6.75 4.76 7.48
N LYS A 421 5.68 5.16 8.18
CA LYS A 421 4.65 4.27 8.75
C LYS A 421 5.23 3.14 9.62
N GLY A 422 6.33 3.43 10.33
CA GLY A 422 7.02 2.48 11.17
C GLY A 422 7.98 1.52 10.47
N LEU A 423 8.06 1.53 9.14
CA LEU A 423 9.00 0.72 8.37
C LEU A 423 10.26 1.53 8.05
N GLU A 424 11.43 1.00 8.37
CA GLU A 424 12.74 1.63 8.16
C GLU A 424 12.99 1.94 6.67
N ILE A 425 13.57 3.10 6.38
CA ILE A 425 13.87 3.54 5.01
C ILE A 425 15.09 2.76 4.47
N PRO A 426 15.06 2.30 3.20
CA PRO A 426 16.17 1.58 2.57
C PRO A 426 17.29 2.51 2.04
N ALA A 427 18.29 1.92 1.37
CA ALA A 427 19.60 2.49 1.01
C ALA A 427 19.65 3.68 0.03
N TYR A 428 18.61 4.49 -0.10
CA TYR A 428 18.60 5.64 -0.99
C TYR A 428 18.12 6.89 -0.26
N ASP A 429 18.98 7.90 -0.19
CA ASP A 429 18.66 9.16 0.48
C ASP A 429 17.66 9.98 -0.34
N PRO A 430 16.42 10.19 0.14
CA PRO A 430 15.39 10.90 -0.61
C PRO A 430 15.69 12.39 -0.79
N ARG A 431 16.66 12.96 -0.06
CA ARG A 431 17.09 14.35 -0.25
C ARG A 431 17.66 14.57 -1.65
N GLY A 432 18.42 13.62 -2.19
CA GLY A 432 18.96 13.70 -3.55
C GLY A 432 18.20 12.90 -4.61
N VAL A 433 17.06 12.28 -4.25
CA VAL A 433 16.23 11.46 -5.17
C VAL A 433 14.74 11.74 -4.90
N LYS A 434 14.21 12.85 -5.44
CA LYS A 434 12.88 13.37 -5.05
C LYS A 434 11.75 12.38 -5.31
N GLY A 435 11.77 11.70 -6.46
CA GLY A 435 10.75 10.71 -6.81
C GLY A 435 10.74 9.54 -5.83
N MET A 436 11.91 9.10 -5.36
CA MET A 436 12.00 8.08 -4.32
C MET A 436 11.47 8.59 -2.97
N GLY A 437 11.69 9.86 -2.62
CA GLY A 437 11.10 10.48 -1.43
C GLY A 437 9.57 10.40 -1.40
N LEU A 438 8.93 10.76 -2.51
CA LEU A 438 7.47 10.61 -2.66
C LEU A 438 7.02 9.14 -2.61
N SER A 439 7.78 8.24 -3.23
CA SER A 439 7.52 6.80 -3.21
C SER A 439 7.52 6.23 -1.79
N TYR A 440 8.49 6.63 -0.96
CA TYR A 440 8.52 6.24 0.45
C TYR A 440 7.32 6.77 1.23
N ALA A 441 7.04 8.07 1.12
CA ALA A 441 5.94 8.72 1.83
C ALA A 441 4.59 8.05 1.52
N THR A 442 4.33 7.76 0.25
CA THR A 442 3.02 7.28 -0.22
C THR A 442 2.86 5.76 -0.23
N SER A 443 3.94 5.00 -0.01
CA SER A 443 3.90 3.53 0.01
C SER A 443 2.89 2.98 1.04
N ASN A 444 1.97 2.14 0.55
CA ASN A 444 0.96 1.46 1.38
C ASN A 444 1.54 0.54 2.46
N ARG A 445 2.80 0.11 2.34
CA ARG A 445 3.44 -0.76 3.35
C ARG A 445 4.47 -0.05 4.23
N GLY A 446 4.60 1.28 4.09
CA GLY A 446 5.67 2.06 4.72
C GLY A 446 6.94 2.20 3.87
N GLY A 447 7.99 2.81 4.43
CA GLY A 447 9.19 3.26 3.73
C GLY A 447 9.89 2.15 2.93
N CYS A 448 9.64 2.08 1.62
CA CYS A 448 10.17 1.00 0.80
C CYS A 448 10.33 1.37 -0.68
N HIS A 449 11.52 1.09 -1.21
CA HIS A 449 11.92 1.40 -2.58
C HIS A 449 11.24 0.53 -3.65
N LEU A 450 10.68 -0.63 -3.26
CA LEU A 450 10.07 -1.58 -4.21
C LEU A 450 8.60 -1.33 -4.49
N ARG A 451 7.97 -0.25 -3.98
CA ARG A 451 6.60 0.11 -4.38
C ARG A 451 6.60 0.99 -5.63
N ALA A 452 7.53 1.92 -5.74
CA ALA A 452 7.95 2.52 -7.01
C ALA A 452 9.45 2.83 -6.96
N TYR A 453 10.23 2.15 -7.81
CA TYR A 453 11.68 2.17 -7.75
C TYR A 453 12.26 3.25 -8.68
N LEU A 454 12.09 4.51 -8.31
CA LEU A 454 12.47 5.65 -9.18
C LEU A 454 13.98 5.77 -9.39
N VAL A 455 14.81 5.21 -8.50
CA VAL A 455 16.28 5.09 -8.67
C VAL A 455 16.64 4.48 -10.02
N MET A 456 15.80 3.59 -10.57
CA MET A 456 15.96 3.06 -11.92
C MET A 456 16.13 4.16 -12.98
N SER A 457 15.29 5.19 -12.97
CA SER A 457 15.34 6.28 -13.95
C SER A 457 16.13 7.49 -13.45
N GLU A 458 16.03 7.78 -12.15
CA GLU A 458 16.66 8.94 -11.49
C GLU A 458 18.17 8.81 -11.36
N ILE A 459 18.69 7.58 -11.15
CA ILE A 459 20.11 7.32 -10.95
C ILE A 459 20.67 6.45 -12.07
N LEU A 460 20.01 5.33 -12.38
CA LEU A 460 20.54 4.33 -13.31
C LEU A 460 20.21 4.64 -14.78
N SER A 461 19.49 5.73 -15.03
CA SER A 461 19.10 6.17 -16.37
C SER A 461 18.34 5.11 -17.19
N SER A 462 17.60 4.24 -16.50
CA SER A 462 16.82 3.15 -17.09
C SER A 462 15.31 3.41 -16.91
N PRO A 463 14.51 3.38 -17.99
CA PRO A 463 14.92 3.30 -19.39
C PRO A 463 15.56 4.58 -19.94
N ARG A 464 15.38 5.72 -19.25
CA ARG A 464 16.02 7.00 -19.58
C ARG A 464 16.39 7.76 -18.31
N TYR A 465 17.37 8.64 -18.43
CA TYR A 465 17.73 9.59 -17.37
C TYR A 465 16.56 10.50 -17.04
N LEU A 466 16.35 10.69 -15.75
CA LEU A 466 15.39 11.63 -15.18
C LEU A 466 16.12 12.41 -14.10
N ASN A 467 16.08 13.75 -14.13
CA ASN A 467 16.80 14.55 -13.15
C ASN A 467 16.32 14.23 -11.71
N PRO A 468 17.19 13.73 -10.81
CA PRO A 468 16.80 13.27 -9.48
C PRO A 468 16.51 14.42 -8.50
N LEU A 469 16.93 15.66 -8.81
CA LEU A 469 16.80 16.83 -7.93
C LEU A 469 15.53 17.66 -8.20
N LYS A 470 14.79 17.31 -9.26
CA LYS A 470 13.57 17.99 -9.70
C LYS A 470 12.32 17.27 -9.20
N THR A 471 11.24 18.00 -8.93
CA THR A 471 9.97 17.45 -8.41
C THR A 471 8.89 17.35 -9.48
N GLU A 472 9.06 18.09 -10.57
CA GLU A 472 8.10 18.18 -11.67
C GLU A 472 7.89 16.82 -12.33
N GLY A 473 6.63 16.41 -12.45
CA GLY A 473 6.22 15.16 -13.08
C GLY A 473 6.51 13.88 -12.26
N LYS A 474 7.13 13.99 -11.08
CA LYS A 474 7.44 12.83 -10.23
C LYS A 474 6.19 12.14 -9.71
N ALA A 475 5.15 12.90 -9.38
CA ALA A 475 3.88 12.35 -8.91
C ALA A 475 3.30 11.32 -9.90
N GLU A 476 3.21 11.67 -11.19
CA GLU A 476 2.67 10.80 -12.22
C GLU A 476 3.52 9.54 -12.44
N LEU A 477 4.85 9.68 -12.39
CA LEU A 477 5.78 8.56 -12.54
C LEU A 477 5.71 7.60 -11.36
N VAL A 478 5.62 8.13 -10.13
CA VAL A 478 5.46 7.33 -8.90
C VAL A 478 4.12 6.59 -8.92
N ARG A 479 3.02 7.26 -9.26
CA ARG A 479 1.70 6.62 -9.43
C ARG A 479 1.77 5.49 -10.46
N SER A 480 2.29 5.78 -11.65
CA SER A 480 2.41 4.81 -12.75
C SER A 480 3.21 3.57 -12.35
N LEU A 481 4.37 3.75 -11.71
CA LEU A 481 5.18 2.62 -11.25
C LEU A 481 4.50 1.82 -10.15
N GLN A 482 3.82 2.48 -9.21
CA GLN A 482 3.09 1.80 -8.14
C GLN A 482 1.98 0.89 -8.68
N ASP A 483 1.28 1.34 -9.72
CA ASP A 483 0.20 0.57 -10.37
C ASP A 483 0.79 -0.63 -11.11
N VAL A 484 1.81 -0.42 -11.94
CA VAL A 484 2.48 -1.52 -12.66
C VAL A 484 3.14 -2.50 -11.68
N PHE A 485 3.77 -2.03 -10.62
CA PHE A 485 4.42 -2.89 -9.63
C PHE A 485 3.42 -3.68 -8.79
N ALA A 486 2.22 -3.16 -8.54
CA ALA A 486 1.13 -3.93 -7.94
C ALA A 486 0.76 -5.15 -8.80
N MET A 487 0.72 -4.97 -10.12
CA MET A 487 0.53 -6.09 -11.04
C MET A 487 1.72 -7.03 -11.09
N LEU A 488 2.97 -6.54 -11.14
CA LEU A 488 4.14 -7.43 -11.16
C LEU A 488 4.23 -8.30 -9.89
N ASP A 489 3.88 -7.74 -8.73
CA ASP A 489 3.78 -8.46 -7.47
C ASP A 489 2.56 -9.42 -7.42
N SER A 490 1.57 -9.26 -8.32
CA SER A 490 0.40 -10.14 -8.44
C SER A 490 0.60 -11.25 -9.47
N LEU A 491 1.32 -10.96 -10.56
CA LEU A 491 1.90 -11.93 -11.49
C LEU A 491 2.95 -12.79 -10.82
N ILE A 492 3.60 -12.26 -9.77
CA ILE A 492 4.70 -12.89 -9.05
C ILE A 492 5.93 -13.04 -9.97
N THR A 493 6.30 -11.92 -10.62
CA THR A 493 7.47 -11.83 -11.50
C THR A 493 8.56 -10.95 -10.88
N CYS A 494 9.83 -11.27 -11.12
CA CYS A 494 10.95 -10.48 -10.62
C CYS A 494 10.99 -9.07 -11.25
N LYS A 495 10.99 -8.03 -10.41
CA LYS A 495 11.09 -6.61 -10.82
C LYS A 495 12.40 -6.25 -11.53
N PHE A 496 13.46 -7.05 -11.43
CA PHE A 496 14.68 -6.80 -12.23
C PHE A 496 14.46 -6.96 -13.73
N THR A 497 13.39 -7.64 -14.16
CA THR A 497 13.01 -7.64 -15.58
C THR A 497 12.66 -6.24 -16.11
N CYS A 498 12.21 -5.32 -15.24
CA CYS A 498 11.82 -3.96 -15.60
C CYS A 498 12.96 -3.14 -16.21
N PHE A 499 14.22 -3.41 -15.83
CA PHE A 499 15.40 -2.73 -16.39
C PHE A 499 15.53 -2.87 -17.91
N ALA A 500 14.92 -3.91 -18.48
CA ALA A 500 14.93 -4.18 -19.91
C ALA A 500 13.54 -4.05 -20.55
N LEU A 501 12.47 -4.39 -19.81
CA LEU A 501 11.12 -4.47 -20.38
C LEU A 501 10.37 -3.14 -20.41
N PHE A 502 10.77 -2.16 -19.60
CA PHE A 502 10.33 -0.78 -19.83
C PHE A 502 11.27 -0.12 -20.83
N GLN A 503 10.71 0.52 -21.86
CA GLN A 503 11.44 1.17 -22.95
C GLN A 503 11.27 2.70 -22.89
N THR A 504 10.24 3.20 -22.21
CA THR A 504 10.00 4.64 -22.01
C THR A 504 9.72 5.00 -20.54
N LEU A 505 9.78 6.30 -20.21
CA LEU A 505 9.42 6.81 -18.88
C LEU A 505 7.93 6.63 -18.53
N LYS A 506 7.09 6.16 -19.45
CA LYS A 506 5.70 5.79 -19.16
C LYS A 506 5.55 4.38 -18.59
N TYR A 507 6.66 3.65 -18.43
CA TYR A 507 6.72 2.31 -17.83
C TYR A 507 5.69 1.35 -18.41
N GLU A 508 5.62 1.28 -19.74
CA GLU A 508 4.63 0.50 -20.45
C GLU A 508 4.67 -1.00 -20.12
N PRO A 509 3.55 -1.61 -19.68
CA PRO A 509 3.52 -3.00 -19.26
C PRO A 509 3.30 -3.99 -20.42
N LYS A 510 3.57 -3.60 -21.67
CA LYS A 510 3.23 -4.36 -22.89
C LYS A 510 3.61 -5.84 -22.84
N PHE A 511 4.86 -6.16 -22.51
CA PHE A 511 5.35 -7.54 -22.42
C PHE A 511 4.61 -8.33 -21.33
N TYR A 512 4.37 -7.70 -20.18
CA TYR A 512 3.69 -8.33 -19.05
C TYR A 512 2.21 -8.59 -19.33
N ALA A 513 1.50 -7.65 -19.95
CA ALA A 513 0.11 -7.80 -20.34
C ALA A 513 -0.07 -8.96 -21.34
N ARG A 514 0.81 -9.07 -22.34
CA ARG A 514 0.80 -10.17 -23.32
C ARG A 514 1.10 -11.53 -22.69
N LEU A 515 2.11 -11.60 -21.82
CA LEU A 515 2.41 -12.83 -21.07
C LEU A 515 1.20 -13.24 -20.21
N LEU A 516 0.56 -12.31 -19.50
CA LEU A 516 -0.62 -12.57 -18.68
C LEU A 516 -1.80 -13.07 -19.53
N ALA A 517 -2.13 -12.37 -20.62
CA ALA A 517 -3.25 -12.71 -21.48
C ALA A 517 -3.07 -14.10 -22.13
N THR A 518 -1.87 -14.41 -22.63
CA THR A 518 -1.59 -15.71 -23.24
C THR A 518 -1.47 -16.86 -22.22
N ALA A 519 -1.08 -16.55 -20.98
CA ALA A 519 -1.04 -17.53 -19.89
C ALA A 519 -2.42 -17.89 -19.34
N THR A 520 -3.30 -16.90 -19.18
CA THR A 520 -4.60 -17.05 -18.50
C THR A 520 -5.77 -17.21 -19.45
N GLY A 521 -5.71 -16.61 -20.64
CA GLY A 521 -6.84 -16.46 -21.55
C GLY A 521 -7.76 -15.28 -21.20
N PHE A 522 -7.49 -14.55 -20.12
CA PHE A 522 -8.20 -13.31 -19.81
C PHE A 522 -7.76 -12.17 -20.73
N TYR A 523 -8.68 -11.25 -21.01
CA TYR A 523 -8.36 -10.05 -21.78
C TYR A 523 -7.57 -9.08 -20.90
N PHE A 524 -6.31 -8.86 -21.27
CA PHE A 524 -5.46 -7.82 -20.69
C PHE A 524 -4.68 -7.12 -21.79
N ASP A 525 -5.01 -5.85 -22.00
CA ASP A 525 -4.14 -4.92 -22.69
C ASP A 525 -3.35 -4.07 -21.67
N GLU A 526 -2.65 -3.04 -22.13
CA GLU A 526 -1.87 -2.19 -21.24
C GLU A 526 -2.72 -1.29 -20.33
N GLU A 527 -3.96 -0.98 -20.72
CA GLU A 527 -4.86 -0.13 -19.96
C GLU A 527 -5.50 -0.92 -18.83
N GLU A 528 -6.08 -2.08 -19.12
CA GLU A 528 -6.68 -2.95 -18.09
C GLU A 528 -5.61 -3.45 -17.11
N PHE A 529 -4.38 -3.68 -17.58
CA PHE A 529 -3.25 -4.01 -16.70
C PHE A 529 -2.99 -2.88 -15.68
N ARG A 530 -2.89 -1.62 -16.13
CA ARG A 530 -2.70 -0.48 -15.23
C ARG A 530 -3.90 -0.28 -14.31
N LYS A 531 -5.11 -0.37 -14.84
CA LYS A 531 -6.35 -0.24 -14.07
C LYS A 531 -6.46 -1.29 -12.97
N THR A 532 -6.07 -2.53 -13.25
CA THR A 532 -6.02 -3.61 -12.25
C THR A 532 -4.95 -3.35 -11.19
N GLY A 533 -3.79 -2.84 -11.58
CA GLY A 533 -2.77 -2.37 -10.63
C GLY A 533 -3.26 -1.24 -9.72
N GLU A 534 -3.94 -0.25 -10.29
CA GLU A 534 -4.55 0.86 -9.57
C GLU A 534 -5.66 0.38 -8.60
N ARG A 535 -6.46 -0.60 -9.02
CA ARG A 535 -7.47 -1.27 -8.17
C ARG A 535 -6.83 -1.90 -6.94
N ILE A 536 -5.78 -2.69 -7.12
CA ILE A 536 -5.03 -3.33 -6.03
C ILE A 536 -4.45 -2.28 -5.08
N TYR A 537 -3.80 -1.24 -5.63
CA TYR A 537 -3.17 -0.20 -4.83
C TYR A 537 -4.18 0.63 -4.01
N ASN A 538 -5.36 0.91 -4.58
CA ASN A 538 -6.43 1.62 -3.87
C ASN A 538 -7.12 0.75 -2.82
N LEU A 539 -7.28 -0.56 -3.05
CA LEU A 539 -7.82 -1.47 -2.05
C LEU A 539 -6.92 -1.59 -0.82
N GLU A 540 -5.60 -1.60 -1.03
CA GLU A 540 -4.63 -1.53 0.06
C GLU A 540 -4.70 -0.20 0.80
N ARG A 541 -4.86 0.92 0.06
CA ARG A 541 -5.04 2.22 0.69
C ARG A 541 -6.30 2.25 1.54
N LEU A 542 -7.40 1.65 1.08
CA LEU A 542 -8.62 1.51 1.87
C LEU A 542 -8.42 0.67 3.13
N PHE A 543 -7.69 -0.46 3.02
CA PHE A 543 -7.33 -1.23 4.20
C PHE A 543 -6.60 -0.35 5.21
N ASN A 544 -5.60 0.41 4.78
CA ASN A 544 -4.85 1.30 5.68
C ASN A 544 -5.72 2.41 6.27
N VAL A 545 -6.60 3.04 5.48
CA VAL A 545 -7.54 4.05 5.98
C VAL A 545 -8.46 3.45 7.05
N ARG A 546 -8.95 2.22 6.84
CA ARG A 546 -9.73 1.47 7.83
C ARG A 546 -8.94 1.21 9.12
N GLU A 547 -7.63 0.99 9.03
CA GLU A 547 -6.74 0.84 10.18
C GLU A 547 -6.22 2.17 10.77
N GLY A 548 -6.73 3.32 10.31
CA GLY A 548 -6.44 4.64 10.89
C GLY A 548 -5.31 5.44 10.21
N PHE A 549 -4.83 4.99 9.04
CA PHE A 549 -3.84 5.73 8.27
C PHE A 549 -4.48 6.81 7.39
N ASP A 550 -3.80 7.94 7.28
CA ASP A 550 -4.22 9.10 6.49
C ASP A 550 -3.01 9.93 6.05
N TYR A 551 -3.25 11.13 5.55
CA TYR A 551 -2.22 12.07 5.10
C TYR A 551 -1.13 12.36 6.14
N ARG A 552 -1.41 12.29 7.44
CA ARG A 552 -0.42 12.54 8.51
C ARG A 552 0.67 11.47 8.54
N HIS A 553 0.39 10.32 7.92
CA HIS A 553 1.30 9.18 7.83
C HIS A 553 2.02 9.10 6.48
N ASP A 554 1.68 9.97 5.52
CA ASP A 554 2.36 10.10 4.23
C ASP A 554 3.45 11.18 4.31
N VAL A 555 4.38 11.01 5.25
CA VAL A 555 5.44 11.96 5.57
C VAL A 555 6.81 11.29 5.55
N LEU A 556 7.88 12.10 5.53
CA LEU A 556 9.26 11.66 5.74
C LEU A 556 9.75 12.12 7.13
N PRO A 557 10.75 11.44 7.72
CA PRO A 557 11.44 11.90 8.93
C PRO A 557 11.94 13.35 8.81
N ALA A 558 11.89 14.11 9.91
CA ALA A 558 12.18 15.54 9.92
C ALA A 558 13.56 15.88 9.34
N ARG A 559 14.61 15.11 9.68
CA ARG A 559 15.95 15.23 9.08
C ARG A 559 15.91 15.31 7.56
N LEU A 560 15.12 14.48 6.90
CA LEU A 560 15.07 14.42 5.44
C LEU A 560 14.33 15.61 4.81
N LEU A 561 13.50 16.30 5.61
CA LEU A 561 12.74 17.48 5.20
C LEU A 561 13.46 18.80 5.51
N THR A 562 14.27 18.84 6.58
CA THR A 562 14.82 20.10 7.10
C THR A 562 16.34 20.17 7.16
N SER A 563 17.05 19.04 7.12
CA SER A 563 18.51 18.99 7.22
C SER A 563 19.13 18.69 5.85
N PRO A 564 19.73 19.70 5.17
CA PRO A 564 20.35 19.50 3.87
C PRO A 564 21.47 18.46 3.92
N LEU A 565 21.69 17.77 2.79
CA LEU A 565 22.87 16.90 2.64
C LEU A 565 24.15 17.73 2.84
N PRO A 566 25.07 17.30 3.74
CA PRO A 566 26.23 18.12 4.10
C PRO A 566 27.29 18.18 2.99
N GLU A 567 27.40 17.12 2.20
CA GLU A 567 28.46 16.93 1.21
C GLU A 567 28.04 16.02 0.04
N GLY A 568 28.98 15.78 -0.86
CA GLY A 568 28.78 14.98 -2.06
C GLY A 568 28.01 15.69 -3.18
N PRO A 569 27.72 14.99 -4.28
CA PRO A 569 27.08 15.58 -5.47
C PRO A 569 25.67 16.15 -5.25
N SER A 570 24.96 15.71 -4.20
CA SER A 570 23.63 16.20 -3.82
C SER A 570 23.68 17.17 -2.62
N LYS A 571 24.84 17.79 -2.35
CA LYS A 571 25.02 18.76 -1.25
C LYS A 571 23.99 19.88 -1.31
N GLY A 572 23.40 20.22 -0.15
CA GLY A 572 22.44 21.31 0.00
C GLY A 572 20.98 20.91 -0.27
N GLU A 573 20.73 19.68 -0.72
CA GLU A 573 19.39 19.21 -1.05
C GLU A 573 18.60 18.70 0.17
N ILE A 574 17.28 18.91 0.15
CA ILE A 574 16.26 18.34 1.06
C ILE A 574 15.15 17.65 0.24
N ALA A 575 14.30 16.79 0.82
CA ALA A 575 13.41 15.94 0.02
C ALA A 575 12.24 16.64 -0.74
N ASN A 576 11.83 17.87 -0.38
CA ASN A 576 10.76 18.65 -1.04
C ASN A 576 9.42 17.90 -1.24
N LEU A 577 8.90 17.25 -0.19
CA LEU A 577 7.73 16.36 -0.31
C LEU A 577 6.39 17.07 -0.59
N GLU A 578 6.14 18.22 0.02
CA GLU A 578 4.80 18.83 0.12
C GLU A 578 4.17 19.11 -1.26
N GLU A 579 4.94 19.69 -2.18
CA GLU A 579 4.45 20.03 -3.53
C GLU A 579 4.08 18.78 -4.33
N MET A 580 4.87 17.72 -4.22
CA MET A 580 4.63 16.46 -4.93
C MET A 580 3.44 15.69 -4.35
N LEU A 581 3.23 15.74 -3.03
CA LEU A 581 2.18 14.98 -2.35
C LEU A 581 0.78 15.48 -2.73
N ALA A 582 0.60 16.80 -2.81
CA ALA A 582 -0.67 17.40 -3.23
C ALA A 582 -1.03 17.01 -4.67
N GLU A 583 -0.05 17.08 -5.60
CA GLU A 583 -0.26 16.63 -6.97
C GLU A 583 -0.58 15.13 -7.01
N TYR A 584 0.15 14.31 -6.25
CA TYR A 584 -0.03 12.87 -6.17
C TYR A 584 -1.44 12.47 -5.73
N TYR A 585 -2.01 13.08 -4.68
CA TYR A 585 -3.39 12.81 -4.26
C TYR A 585 -4.40 13.17 -5.34
N ARG A 586 -4.21 14.32 -6.01
CA ARG A 586 -5.08 14.75 -7.10
C ARG A 586 -5.12 13.74 -8.24
N ILE A 587 -3.96 13.29 -8.73
CA ILE A 587 -3.89 12.33 -9.85
C ILE A 587 -4.34 10.92 -9.44
N ARG A 588 -4.23 10.57 -8.15
CA ARG A 588 -4.74 9.32 -7.58
C ARG A 588 -6.27 9.30 -7.44
N GLY A 589 -6.92 10.46 -7.54
CA GLY A 589 -8.35 10.60 -7.22
C GLY A 589 -8.63 10.45 -5.72
N TRP A 590 -7.69 10.93 -4.89
CA TRP A 590 -7.80 10.92 -3.42
C TRP A 590 -8.14 12.32 -2.91
N ASN A 591 -8.80 12.39 -1.74
CA ASN A 591 -9.06 13.65 -1.05
C ASN A 591 -7.82 14.14 -0.27
N PHE A 592 -7.90 15.31 0.38
CA PHE A 592 -6.78 15.87 1.16
C PHE A 592 -6.36 15.01 2.36
N ALA A 593 -7.24 14.14 2.86
CA ALA A 593 -6.89 13.17 3.89
C ALA A 593 -6.15 11.95 3.31
N GLY A 594 -5.86 11.94 2.00
CA GLY A 594 -5.24 10.84 1.28
C GLY A 594 -6.14 9.62 1.18
N GLN A 595 -7.47 9.80 1.19
CA GLN A 595 -8.42 8.68 1.06
C GLN A 595 -8.95 8.62 -0.38
N PRO A 596 -9.03 7.42 -0.98
CA PRO A 596 -9.70 7.25 -2.28
C PRO A 596 -11.14 7.77 -2.24
N THR A 597 -11.51 8.58 -3.23
CA THR A 597 -12.88 9.08 -3.38
C THR A 597 -13.81 7.97 -3.86
N ASP A 598 -15.11 8.07 -3.58
CA ASP A 598 -16.09 7.09 -4.04
C ASP A 598 -16.13 6.98 -5.57
N ALA A 599 -15.98 8.10 -6.28
CA ALA A 599 -15.90 8.12 -7.74
C ALA A 599 -14.76 7.22 -8.24
N LYS A 600 -13.56 7.36 -7.66
CA LYS A 600 -12.41 6.52 -7.98
C LYS A 600 -12.64 5.06 -7.62
N LEU A 601 -13.25 4.77 -6.47
CA LEU A 601 -13.51 3.39 -6.05
C LEU A 601 -14.55 2.69 -6.94
N MET A 602 -15.57 3.42 -7.41
CA MET A 602 -16.56 2.92 -8.37
C MET A 602 -15.94 2.72 -9.76
N GLU A 603 -15.12 3.66 -10.24
CA GLU A 603 -14.36 3.55 -11.50
C GLU A 603 -13.50 2.27 -11.54
N LEU A 604 -12.89 1.92 -10.40
CA LEU A 604 -12.07 0.74 -10.21
C LEU A 604 -12.87 -0.53 -9.93
N GLY A 605 -14.20 -0.44 -9.73
CA GLY A 605 -15.06 -1.57 -9.41
C GLY A 605 -14.86 -2.14 -8.01
N ILE A 606 -14.28 -1.37 -7.08
CA ILE A 606 -14.08 -1.79 -5.68
C ILE A 606 -15.39 -1.69 -4.89
N ILE A 607 -16.22 -0.67 -5.19
CA ILE A 607 -17.56 -0.50 -4.66
C ILE A 607 -18.54 -0.29 -5.81
N SER A 608 -19.80 -0.67 -5.62
CA SER A 608 -20.88 -0.48 -6.60
C SER A 608 -21.73 0.76 -6.34
N GLU A 609 -21.70 1.28 -5.11
CA GLU A 609 -22.43 2.48 -4.69
C GLU A 609 -21.56 3.39 -3.80
N PRO A 610 -21.88 4.70 -3.70
CA PRO A 610 -21.21 5.60 -2.77
C PRO A 610 -21.33 5.15 -1.31
N ARG A 611 -20.30 5.44 -0.52
CA ARG A 611 -20.27 5.19 0.92
C ARG A 611 -21.09 6.25 1.65
N TRP A 612 -22.21 5.86 2.23
CA TRP A 612 -23.10 6.73 3.01
C TRP A 612 -22.77 6.68 4.51
N PRO A 613 -23.15 7.71 5.30
CA PRO A 613 -23.71 9.02 4.90
C PRO A 613 -22.66 10.02 4.39
N LYS A 614 -23.10 11.08 3.70
CA LYS A 614 -22.28 12.21 3.22
C LYS A 614 -22.64 13.51 3.91
N ILE A 615 -21.62 14.37 4.10
CA ILE A 615 -21.81 15.77 4.46
C ILE A 615 -21.68 16.62 3.20
N GLN A 616 -22.70 17.43 2.94
CA GLN A 616 -22.74 18.48 1.93
C GLN A 616 -22.70 19.83 2.62
N VAL A 617 -21.69 20.66 2.35
CA VAL A 617 -21.62 22.02 2.91
C VAL A 617 -22.25 23.01 1.96
N ALA A 618 -23.32 23.67 2.44
CA ALA A 618 -24.02 24.72 1.71
C ALA A 618 -23.32 26.08 1.92
N LEU A 619 -22.65 26.57 0.88
CA LEU A 619 -21.97 27.87 0.88
C LEU A 619 -22.96 28.99 0.51
N ASP A 620 -23.94 29.24 1.38
CA ASP A 620 -24.91 30.34 1.27
C ASP A 620 -24.27 31.70 1.61
N LEU A 621 -23.23 32.06 0.88
CA LEU A 621 -22.41 33.26 1.05
C LEU A 621 -22.58 34.16 -0.18
N ARG A 622 -22.18 35.42 -0.08
CA ARG A 622 -22.15 36.34 -1.23
C ARG A 622 -20.74 36.56 -1.76
N ASP A 623 -19.75 36.46 -0.89
CA ASP A 623 -18.35 36.68 -1.21
C ASP A 623 -17.68 35.38 -1.69
N MET A 624 -17.01 35.46 -2.84
CA MET A 624 -16.39 34.28 -3.46
C MET A 624 -15.15 33.81 -2.72
N ASP A 625 -14.32 34.73 -2.21
CA ASP A 625 -13.05 34.37 -1.57
C ASP A 625 -13.31 33.75 -0.19
N GLU A 626 -14.30 34.26 0.55
CA GLU A 626 -14.81 33.63 1.75
C GLU A 626 -15.38 32.24 1.47
N ALA A 627 -16.18 32.08 0.41
CA ALA A 627 -16.72 30.78 0.01
C ALA A 627 -15.62 29.76 -0.35
N LEU A 628 -14.58 30.17 -1.07
CA LEU A 628 -13.43 29.30 -1.37
C LEU A 628 -12.70 28.86 -0.10
N ARG A 629 -12.43 29.80 0.80
CA ARG A 629 -11.73 29.52 2.07
C ARG A 629 -12.51 28.55 2.93
N ILE A 630 -13.82 28.77 3.09
CA ILE A 630 -14.69 27.91 3.91
C ILE A 630 -14.90 26.56 3.24
N GLY A 631 -15.15 26.53 1.92
CA GLY A 631 -15.34 25.29 1.17
C GLY A 631 -14.11 24.38 1.23
N GLU A 632 -12.91 24.94 1.07
CA GLU A 632 -11.67 24.18 1.21
C GLU A 632 -11.46 23.67 2.64
N ALA A 633 -11.65 24.53 3.65
CA ALA A 633 -11.54 24.13 5.05
C ALA A 633 -12.53 23.01 5.40
N ALA A 634 -13.78 23.14 4.96
CA ALA A 634 -14.81 22.12 5.18
C ALA A 634 -14.48 20.79 4.49
N TYR A 635 -13.98 20.84 3.25
CA TYR A 635 -13.55 19.66 2.49
C TYR A 635 -12.36 18.96 3.16
N ARG A 636 -11.37 19.71 3.68
CA ARG A 636 -10.29 19.18 4.54
C ARG A 636 -10.83 18.57 5.84
N GLY A 637 -11.94 19.08 6.34
CA GLY A 637 -12.66 18.54 7.48
C GLY A 637 -13.45 17.26 7.19
N GLY A 638 -13.46 16.80 5.93
CA GLY A 638 -14.10 15.55 5.50
C GLY A 638 -15.48 15.72 4.87
N ALA A 639 -15.94 16.94 4.60
CA ALA A 639 -17.16 17.15 3.85
C ALA A 639 -16.93 16.87 2.36
N GLU A 640 -17.35 15.71 1.89
CA GLU A 640 -17.08 15.24 0.51
C GLU A 640 -17.84 16.05 -0.56
N TRP A 641 -18.96 16.68 -0.18
CA TRP A 641 -19.82 17.45 -1.06
C TRP A 641 -19.76 18.93 -0.68
N VAL A 642 -19.57 19.79 -1.67
CA VAL A 642 -19.52 21.26 -1.49
C VAL A 642 -20.49 21.89 -2.47
N GLU A 643 -21.43 22.66 -1.93
CA GLU A 643 -22.49 23.30 -2.68
C GLU A 643 -22.21 24.79 -2.85
N ALA A 644 -22.20 25.25 -4.10
CA ALA A 644 -22.37 26.67 -4.40
C ALA A 644 -23.84 27.02 -4.15
N GLY A 645 -24.13 27.63 -3.00
CA GLY A 645 -25.49 27.93 -2.58
C GLY A 645 -26.16 28.99 -3.47
N THR A 646 -27.49 29.03 -3.45
CA THR A 646 -28.29 29.99 -4.24
C THR A 646 -27.79 31.44 -4.13
N PRO A 647 -27.47 32.01 -2.94
CA PRO A 647 -26.99 33.40 -2.83
C PRO A 647 -25.65 33.64 -3.54
N LEU A 648 -24.74 32.66 -3.49
CA LEU A 648 -23.42 32.77 -4.09
C LEU A 648 -23.53 32.76 -5.60
N ILE A 649 -24.33 31.83 -6.13
CA ILE A 649 -24.62 31.72 -7.57
C ILE A 649 -25.31 32.99 -8.08
N LYS A 650 -26.30 33.53 -7.36
CA LYS A 650 -26.99 34.76 -7.79
C LYS A 650 -26.07 35.98 -7.82
N ASN A 651 -25.05 36.01 -6.97
CA ASN A 651 -24.11 37.14 -6.91
C ASN A 651 -22.97 37.02 -7.92
N VAL A 652 -22.37 35.82 -8.05
CA VAL A 652 -21.12 35.58 -8.80
C VAL A 652 -21.37 34.87 -10.14
N GLY A 653 -22.55 34.28 -10.32
CA GLY A 653 -22.86 33.40 -11.44
C GLY A 653 -22.18 32.03 -11.33
N MET A 654 -22.12 31.31 -12.46
CA MET A 654 -21.47 29.98 -12.52
C MET A 654 -19.95 30.02 -12.36
N GLU A 655 -19.35 31.20 -12.29
CA GLU A 655 -17.94 31.33 -11.93
C GLU A 655 -17.65 30.79 -10.52
N ALA A 656 -18.65 30.80 -9.63
CA ALA A 656 -18.54 30.16 -8.32
C ALA A 656 -18.20 28.66 -8.43
N VAL A 657 -18.90 27.94 -9.30
CA VAL A 657 -18.66 26.49 -9.52
C VAL A 657 -17.30 26.26 -10.16
N ARG A 658 -16.91 27.06 -11.16
CA ARG A 658 -15.59 26.92 -11.82
C ARG A 658 -14.44 27.12 -10.84
N ARG A 659 -14.51 28.16 -10.02
CA ARG A 659 -13.50 28.49 -9.00
C ARG A 659 -13.42 27.41 -7.92
N LEU A 660 -14.56 26.87 -7.47
CA LEU A 660 -14.59 25.73 -6.56
C LEU A 660 -13.96 24.48 -7.20
N ARG A 661 -14.28 24.15 -8.46
CA ARG A 661 -13.68 23.02 -9.17
C ARG A 661 -12.16 23.14 -9.29
N GLN A 662 -11.65 24.34 -9.53
CA GLN A 662 -10.21 24.59 -9.53
C GLN A 662 -9.57 24.38 -8.16
N ARG A 663 -10.26 24.78 -7.08
CA ARG A 663 -9.73 24.75 -5.71
C ARG A 663 -9.82 23.37 -5.04
N ILE A 664 -10.92 22.66 -5.25
CA ILE A 664 -11.24 21.36 -4.64
C ILE A 664 -11.67 20.34 -5.71
N PRO A 665 -10.77 19.97 -6.64
CA PRO A 665 -11.12 19.22 -7.85
C PRO A 665 -11.69 17.83 -7.60
N ALA A 666 -11.41 17.23 -6.44
CA ALA A 666 -11.88 15.90 -6.05
C ALA A 666 -13.17 15.91 -5.21
N ALA A 667 -13.73 17.09 -4.91
CA ALA A 667 -15.02 17.21 -4.22
C ALA A 667 -16.18 16.97 -5.19
N THR A 668 -17.30 16.45 -4.67
CA THR A 668 -18.57 16.48 -5.39
C THR A 668 -19.13 17.90 -5.30
N LEU A 669 -19.24 18.59 -6.44
CA LEU A 669 -19.74 19.96 -6.49
C LEU A 669 -21.22 20.01 -6.82
N VAL A 670 -21.98 20.71 -5.99
CA VAL A 670 -23.42 20.90 -6.15
C VAL A 670 -23.68 22.35 -6.57
N ALA A 671 -24.43 22.54 -7.65
CA ALA A 671 -24.91 23.85 -8.08
C ALA A 671 -26.38 24.01 -7.64
N ASP A 672 -26.60 24.81 -6.61
CA ASP A 672 -27.94 25.04 -6.06
C ASP A 672 -28.68 26.17 -6.80
N LEU A 673 -29.17 25.84 -8.00
CA LEU A 673 -29.88 26.79 -8.87
C LEU A 673 -31.33 27.03 -8.43
N LYS A 674 -31.97 26.00 -7.86
CA LYS A 674 -33.41 25.95 -7.61
C LYS A 674 -34.23 26.27 -8.87
N THR A 675 -33.78 25.72 -9.99
CA THR A 675 -34.40 25.90 -11.30
C THR A 675 -35.91 25.61 -11.24
N LEU A 676 -36.70 26.55 -11.75
CA LEU A 676 -38.16 26.43 -11.90
C LEU A 676 -38.59 26.30 -13.37
N ASP A 677 -37.79 26.86 -14.28
CA ASP A 677 -38.04 26.87 -15.72
C ASP A 677 -36.72 26.65 -16.49
N THR A 678 -36.80 26.26 -17.76
CA THR A 678 -35.64 26.04 -18.64
C THR A 678 -34.66 24.96 -18.15
N GLY A 679 -35.19 23.83 -17.67
CA GLY A 679 -34.44 22.76 -17.03
C GLY A 679 -33.20 22.27 -17.81
N TRP A 680 -33.30 22.17 -19.14
CA TRP A 680 -32.15 21.82 -19.98
C TRP A 680 -31.03 22.85 -19.91
N LEU A 681 -31.36 24.12 -20.15
CA LEU A 681 -30.41 25.21 -20.28
C LEU A 681 -29.63 25.42 -18.99
N GLU A 682 -30.33 25.54 -17.86
CA GLU A 682 -29.69 25.77 -16.56
C GLU A 682 -28.79 24.59 -16.14
N THR A 683 -29.25 23.34 -16.39
CA THR A 683 -28.45 22.14 -16.14
C THR A 683 -27.19 22.10 -17.02
N GLU A 684 -27.31 22.47 -18.30
CA GLU A 684 -26.18 22.50 -19.24
C GLU A 684 -25.13 23.52 -18.81
N ILE A 685 -25.54 24.73 -18.40
CA ILE A 685 -24.62 25.78 -17.93
C ILE A 685 -23.88 25.32 -16.66
N ALA A 686 -24.59 24.72 -15.69
CA ALA A 686 -23.96 24.21 -14.46
C ALA A 686 -23.00 23.05 -14.73
N ALA A 687 -23.39 22.10 -15.59
CA ALA A 687 -22.54 20.97 -15.97
C ALA A 687 -21.25 21.45 -16.66
N GLN A 688 -21.35 22.39 -17.60
CA GLN A 688 -20.19 22.98 -18.27
C GLN A 688 -19.30 23.80 -17.32
N ALA A 689 -19.87 24.34 -16.24
CA ALA A 689 -19.10 24.99 -15.19
C ALA A 689 -18.37 24.01 -14.25
N GLY A 690 -18.66 22.71 -14.36
CA GLY A 690 -18.01 21.64 -13.61
C GLY A 690 -18.77 21.17 -12.38
N ALA A 691 -20.09 21.38 -12.29
CA ALA A 691 -20.93 20.77 -11.27
C ALA A 691 -21.09 19.26 -11.51
N ASP A 692 -21.12 18.47 -10.45
CA ASP A 692 -21.45 17.04 -10.50
C ASP A 692 -22.95 16.81 -10.24
N VAL A 693 -23.57 17.70 -9.46
CA VAL A 693 -24.98 17.67 -9.08
C VAL A 693 -25.61 19.03 -9.31
N VAL A 694 -26.80 19.08 -9.91
CA VAL A 694 -27.58 20.30 -10.12
C VAL A 694 -28.88 20.20 -9.33
N CYS A 695 -29.18 21.22 -8.51
CA CYS A 695 -30.40 21.27 -7.72
C CYS A 695 -31.51 22.04 -8.43
N LEU A 696 -32.69 21.42 -8.52
CA LEU A 696 -33.92 22.00 -9.03
C LEU A 696 -34.97 22.14 -7.93
N SER A 697 -35.98 22.99 -8.13
CA SER A 697 -37.11 23.08 -7.20
C SER A 697 -38.15 21.97 -7.46
N GLY A 698 -38.66 21.36 -6.40
CA GLY A 698 -39.75 20.38 -6.46
C GLY A 698 -41.09 20.97 -6.89
N LEU A 699 -41.20 22.30 -6.92
CA LEU A 699 -42.33 23.05 -7.45
C LEU A 699 -42.27 23.23 -8.97
N ALA A 700 -41.16 22.90 -9.62
CA ALA A 700 -41.02 22.98 -11.06
C ALA A 700 -41.98 22.02 -11.78
N HIS A 701 -42.39 22.40 -13.00
CA HIS A 701 -43.23 21.56 -13.84
C HIS A 701 -42.49 20.27 -14.24
N ASP A 702 -43.23 19.16 -14.41
CA ASP A 702 -42.62 17.85 -14.71
C ASP A 702 -41.80 17.86 -16.01
N ASN A 703 -42.18 18.65 -17.01
CA ASN A 703 -41.40 18.81 -18.24
C ASN A 703 -40.04 19.46 -17.97
N THR A 704 -39.98 20.48 -17.10
CA THR A 704 -38.71 21.10 -16.69
C THR A 704 -37.80 20.07 -16.02
N ILE A 705 -38.35 19.24 -15.13
CA ILE A 705 -37.60 18.16 -14.47
C ILE A 705 -37.11 17.12 -15.48
N LYS A 706 -37.97 16.67 -16.41
CA LYS A 706 -37.60 15.70 -17.45
C LYS A 706 -36.49 16.24 -18.37
N ASP A 707 -36.59 17.51 -18.77
CA ASP A 707 -35.58 18.17 -19.59
C ASP A 707 -34.23 18.26 -18.87
N ALA A 708 -34.24 18.62 -17.59
CA ALA A 708 -33.05 18.63 -16.75
C ALA A 708 -32.44 17.23 -16.59
N VAL A 709 -33.26 16.20 -16.35
CA VAL A 709 -32.80 14.80 -16.27
C VAL A 709 -32.19 14.36 -17.60
N GLY A 710 -32.82 14.67 -18.74
CA GLY A 710 -32.27 14.37 -20.07
C GLY A 710 -30.91 15.04 -20.32
N CYS A 711 -30.80 16.33 -19.96
CA CYS A 711 -29.54 17.07 -20.03
C CYS A 711 -28.48 16.46 -19.10
N ALA A 712 -28.85 16.12 -17.87
CA ALA A 712 -27.96 15.52 -16.89
C ALA A 712 -27.36 14.20 -17.38
N ARG A 713 -28.17 13.34 -18.02
CA ARG A 713 -27.68 12.09 -18.64
C ARG A 713 -26.70 12.37 -19.79
N LYS A 714 -26.93 13.39 -20.61
CA LYS A 714 -26.02 13.79 -21.70
C LYS A 714 -24.65 14.24 -21.18
N TYR A 715 -24.62 14.99 -20.08
CA TYR A 715 -23.39 15.55 -19.51
C TYR A 715 -22.77 14.69 -18.40
N GLY A 716 -23.41 13.59 -18.00
CA GLY A 716 -22.92 12.72 -16.93
C GLY A 716 -23.06 13.32 -15.52
N VAL A 717 -23.92 14.33 -15.34
CA VAL A 717 -24.20 14.94 -14.03
C VAL A 717 -25.48 14.35 -13.41
N LYS A 718 -25.75 14.69 -12.15
CA LYS A 718 -26.87 14.19 -11.37
C LYS A 718 -27.86 15.29 -11.02
N ILE A 719 -29.15 14.93 -10.93
CA ILE A 719 -30.21 15.87 -10.53
C ILE A 719 -30.60 15.63 -9.09
N MET A 720 -30.52 16.68 -8.28
CA MET A 720 -31.14 16.75 -6.95
C MET A 720 -32.38 17.64 -7.03
N VAL A 721 -33.49 17.25 -6.38
CA VAL A 721 -34.69 18.09 -6.32
C VAL A 721 -35.00 18.48 -4.88
N ASP A 722 -35.02 19.78 -4.63
CA ASP A 722 -35.32 20.42 -3.35
C ASP A 722 -36.83 20.55 -3.14
N LEU A 723 -37.35 19.90 -2.10
CA LEU A 723 -38.78 19.87 -1.76
C LEU A 723 -39.22 21.04 -0.87
N ILE A 724 -38.42 22.11 -0.75
CA ILE A 724 -38.82 23.32 -0.03
C ILE A 724 -40.19 23.83 -0.51
N GLU A 725 -41.08 24.13 0.43
CA GLU A 725 -42.47 24.58 0.20
C GLU A 725 -43.39 23.60 -0.57
N VAL A 726 -42.98 22.35 -0.81
CA VAL A 726 -43.86 21.32 -1.39
C VAL A 726 -44.87 20.85 -0.34
N LYS A 727 -46.17 21.00 -0.63
CA LYS A 727 -47.26 20.67 0.30
C LYS A 727 -47.29 19.20 0.75
N ASP A 728 -47.06 18.28 -0.17
CA ASP A 728 -46.97 16.84 0.09
C ASP A 728 -45.62 16.31 -0.41
N PRO A 729 -44.56 16.43 0.41
CA PRO A 729 -43.21 16.11 -0.01
C PRO A 729 -43.03 14.62 -0.28
N VAL A 730 -43.75 13.74 0.42
CA VAL A 730 -43.66 12.27 0.22
C VAL A 730 -44.26 11.90 -1.14
N LYS A 731 -45.47 12.39 -1.45
CA LYS A 731 -46.09 12.13 -2.74
C LYS A 731 -45.23 12.67 -3.88
N ARG A 732 -44.75 13.91 -3.76
CA ARG A 732 -43.93 14.54 -4.80
C ARG A 732 -42.60 13.81 -4.99
N ALA A 733 -41.95 13.33 -3.93
CA ALA A 733 -40.72 12.54 -4.04
C ALA A 733 -40.91 11.27 -4.89
N VAL A 734 -42.02 10.54 -4.70
CA VAL A 734 -42.34 9.35 -5.49
C VAL A 734 -42.61 9.68 -6.96
N GLU A 735 -43.24 10.83 -7.24
CA GLU A 735 -43.42 11.32 -8.61
C GLU A 735 -42.08 11.65 -9.26
N LEU A 736 -41.22 12.40 -8.56
CA LEU A 736 -39.90 12.83 -9.03
C LEU A 736 -38.96 11.64 -9.30
N GLU A 737 -38.97 10.60 -8.46
CA GLU A 737 -38.21 9.37 -8.69
C GLU A 737 -38.61 8.72 -10.03
N LYS A 738 -39.92 8.66 -10.34
CA LYS A 738 -40.41 8.13 -11.63
C LYS A 738 -39.98 8.98 -12.82
N LEU A 739 -39.69 10.27 -12.62
CA LEU A 739 -39.13 11.15 -13.64
C LEU A 739 -37.62 10.96 -13.85
N GLY A 740 -36.96 10.12 -13.04
CA GLY A 740 -35.54 9.79 -13.17
C GLY A 740 -34.61 10.73 -12.39
N VAL A 741 -35.12 11.48 -11.42
CA VAL A 741 -34.32 12.27 -10.46
C VAL A 741 -33.36 11.37 -9.70
N ASP A 742 -32.13 11.82 -9.46
CA ASP A 742 -31.10 11.03 -8.80
C ASP A 742 -31.12 11.17 -7.27
N TYR A 743 -31.49 12.36 -6.75
CA TYR A 743 -31.53 12.67 -5.32
C TYR A 743 -32.75 13.50 -4.94
N ILE A 744 -33.31 13.25 -3.76
CA ILE A 744 -34.42 14.06 -3.20
C ILE A 744 -33.91 14.81 -1.98
N CYS A 745 -34.08 16.13 -1.92
CA CYS A 745 -33.70 16.94 -0.76
C CYS A 745 -34.96 17.35 0.04
N ALA A 746 -35.08 16.80 1.24
CA ALA A 746 -36.08 17.21 2.23
C ALA A 746 -35.58 18.47 2.95
N HIS A 747 -36.09 19.63 2.54
CA HIS A 747 -35.64 20.92 3.04
C HIS A 747 -36.69 21.54 3.98
N THR A 748 -36.29 21.80 5.21
CA THR A 748 -37.10 22.57 6.17
C THR A 748 -36.75 24.06 6.10
N GLY A 749 -37.72 24.88 5.69
CA GLY A 749 -37.54 26.33 5.54
C GLY A 749 -37.09 27.04 6.82
N ILE A 750 -36.38 28.17 6.66
CA ILE A 750 -35.76 28.95 7.75
C ILE A 750 -36.80 29.45 8.77
N ASP A 751 -38.02 29.76 8.31
CA ASP A 751 -39.12 30.26 9.15
C ASP A 751 -39.71 29.18 10.09
N VAL A 752 -39.41 27.90 9.85
CA VAL A 752 -39.86 26.72 10.63
C VAL A 752 -38.72 26.12 11.49
N GLN A 753 -37.58 26.83 11.60
CA GLN A 753 -36.40 26.38 12.37
C GLN A 753 -36.38 26.84 13.84
N ARG A 754 -37.32 27.70 14.24
CA ARG A 754 -37.64 27.93 15.64
C ARG A 754 -38.74 26.93 15.99
N ASP A 755 -38.47 25.92 16.82
CA ASP A 755 -39.40 25.47 17.88
C ASP A 755 -39.14 24.06 18.50
N LYS A 756 -39.96 23.83 19.54
CA LYS A 756 -40.08 22.86 20.64
C LYS A 756 -39.91 21.36 20.28
N ALA A 757 -39.68 20.54 21.31
CA ALA A 757 -39.39 19.10 21.20
C ALA A 757 -40.39 18.30 20.33
N GLU A 758 -41.70 18.59 20.39
CA GLU A 758 -42.72 17.89 19.61
C GLU A 758 -42.59 18.09 18.09
N GLU A 759 -42.07 19.23 17.63
CA GLU A 759 -41.87 19.49 16.20
C GLU A 759 -40.65 18.77 15.63
N ILE A 760 -39.65 18.50 16.48
CA ILE A 760 -38.46 17.73 16.13
C ILE A 760 -38.86 16.27 15.83
N ASP A 761 -39.71 15.67 16.65
CA ASP A 761 -40.15 14.28 16.44
C ASP A 761 -40.98 14.12 15.17
N ARG A 762 -41.87 15.08 14.87
CA ARG A 762 -42.62 15.11 13.60
C ARG A 762 -41.72 15.23 12.38
N LYS A 763 -40.64 16.04 12.46
CA LYS A 763 -39.66 16.16 11.37
C LYS A 763 -38.98 14.82 11.08
N PHE A 764 -38.61 14.06 12.12
CA PHE A 764 -38.01 12.73 11.94
C PHE A 764 -39.00 11.72 11.36
N GLU A 765 -40.26 11.73 11.80
CA GLU A 765 -41.30 10.86 11.22
C GLU A 765 -41.49 11.11 9.71
N VAL A 766 -41.52 12.39 9.29
CA VAL A 766 -41.61 12.76 7.88
C VAL A 766 -40.37 12.29 7.11
N LEU A 767 -39.16 12.47 7.66
CA LEU A 767 -37.93 11.98 7.04
C LEU A 767 -37.93 10.47 6.87
N SER A 768 -38.28 9.71 7.91
CA SER A 768 -38.39 8.25 7.85
C SER A 768 -39.42 7.77 6.83
N ARG A 769 -40.58 8.43 6.76
CA ARG A 769 -41.59 8.11 5.75
C ARG A 769 -41.10 8.40 4.34
N LEU A 770 -40.38 9.50 4.14
CA LEU A 770 -39.84 9.88 2.84
C LEU A 770 -38.76 8.90 2.40
N THR A 771 -37.79 8.57 3.26
CA THR A 771 -36.71 7.61 2.97
C THR A 771 -37.24 6.19 2.72
N SER A 772 -38.34 5.78 3.37
CA SER A 772 -38.98 4.49 3.09
C SER A 772 -39.79 4.46 1.80
N SER A 773 -40.18 5.63 1.26
CA SER A 773 -41.09 5.73 0.10
C SER A 773 -40.38 5.76 -1.25
N VAL A 774 -39.06 6.03 -1.27
CA VAL A 774 -38.24 6.11 -2.49
C VAL A 774 -36.97 5.27 -2.35
N LYS A 775 -36.41 4.82 -3.48
CA LYS A 775 -35.13 4.09 -3.54
C LYS A 775 -33.95 5.03 -3.74
N VAL A 776 -34.17 6.18 -4.37
CA VAL A 776 -33.13 7.20 -4.57
C VAL A 776 -32.65 7.78 -3.23
N PRO A 777 -31.35 8.13 -3.10
CA PRO A 777 -30.84 8.70 -1.85
C PRO A 777 -31.53 10.02 -1.48
N VAL A 778 -31.89 10.13 -0.21
CA VAL A 778 -32.51 11.33 0.36
C VAL A 778 -31.46 12.18 1.06
N ALA A 779 -31.46 13.47 0.75
CA ALA A 779 -30.76 14.53 1.46
C ALA A 779 -31.71 15.22 2.46
N ALA A 780 -31.17 15.72 3.57
CA ALA A 780 -31.90 16.58 4.50
C ALA A 780 -31.20 17.94 4.62
N ALA A 781 -31.98 19.01 4.58
CA ALA A 781 -31.52 20.38 4.73
C ALA A 781 -32.37 21.16 5.74
N GLY A 782 -31.76 22.16 6.37
CA GLY A 782 -32.41 23.09 7.30
C GLY A 782 -32.01 22.88 8.76
N GLY A 783 -31.13 23.76 9.26
CA GLY A 783 -30.81 23.86 10.69
C GLY A 783 -30.02 22.69 11.30
N ILE A 784 -29.42 21.80 10.49
CA ILE A 784 -28.70 20.62 10.98
C ILE A 784 -27.48 21.01 11.82
N ARG A 785 -27.40 20.42 13.01
CA ARG A 785 -26.31 20.57 13.99
C ARG A 785 -25.75 19.21 14.39
N ALA A 786 -24.56 19.21 14.99
CA ALA A 786 -23.87 17.98 15.38
C ALA A 786 -24.71 17.06 16.30
N ASP A 787 -25.45 17.63 17.25
CA ASP A 787 -26.35 16.91 18.17
C ASP A 787 -27.55 16.24 17.48
N THR A 788 -28.04 16.83 16.38
CA THR A 788 -29.16 16.28 15.58
C THR A 788 -28.72 15.34 14.46
N ALA A 789 -27.47 15.44 13.99
CA ALA A 789 -27.00 14.78 12.78
C ALA A 789 -27.14 13.24 12.83
N LYS A 790 -26.88 12.62 13.98
CA LYS A 790 -26.99 11.17 14.14
C LYS A 790 -28.43 10.66 13.98
N ARG A 791 -29.42 11.32 14.62
CA ARG A 791 -30.85 10.97 14.45
C ARG A 791 -31.32 11.13 13.01
N ILE A 792 -30.79 12.11 12.27
CA ILE A 792 -31.12 12.31 10.85
C ILE A 792 -30.65 11.11 10.03
N VAL A 793 -29.40 10.66 10.23
CA VAL A 793 -28.85 9.46 9.58
C VAL A 793 -29.66 8.21 9.94
N GLU A 794 -30.00 8.04 11.22
CA GLU A 794 -30.84 6.92 11.70
C GLU A 794 -32.23 6.89 11.04
N SER A 795 -32.71 8.02 10.51
CA SER A 795 -33.96 8.10 9.74
C SER A 795 -33.83 7.61 8.29
N GLY A 796 -32.66 7.12 7.87
CA GLY A 796 -32.37 6.65 6.50
C GLY A 796 -31.85 7.74 5.55
N VAL A 797 -31.60 8.95 6.05
CA VAL A 797 -31.04 10.05 5.25
C VAL A 797 -29.58 9.74 4.92
N LYS A 798 -29.24 9.90 3.63
CA LYS A 798 -27.91 9.58 3.09
C LYS A 798 -27.03 10.82 2.95
N ILE A 799 -27.60 12.01 2.77
CA ILE A 799 -26.85 13.28 2.59
C ILE A 799 -27.32 14.31 3.61
N LEU A 800 -26.40 14.90 4.36
CA LEU A 800 -26.70 15.97 5.31
C LEU A 800 -26.21 17.30 4.73
N VAL A 801 -27.15 18.18 4.39
CA VAL A 801 -26.86 19.53 3.86
C VAL A 801 -26.74 20.50 5.02
N ILE A 802 -25.51 20.98 5.27
CA ILE A 802 -25.14 21.75 6.45
C ILE A 802 -24.58 23.10 6.02
N GLY A 803 -25.32 24.17 6.33
CA GLY A 803 -24.86 25.55 6.12
C GLY A 803 -24.23 26.13 7.37
N GLY A 804 -25.03 26.92 8.11
CA GLY A 804 -24.56 27.79 9.19
C GLY A 804 -23.80 27.14 10.35
N ALA A 805 -23.91 25.82 10.58
CA ALA A 805 -23.12 25.13 11.60
C ALA A 805 -21.63 25.00 11.22
N ILE A 806 -21.32 25.04 9.93
CA ILE A 806 -19.95 24.98 9.39
C ILE A 806 -19.52 26.37 8.92
N THR A 807 -20.37 27.05 8.12
CA THR A 807 -19.97 28.32 7.47
C THR A 807 -19.79 29.49 8.45
N ARG A 808 -20.45 29.46 9.61
CA ARG A 808 -20.29 30.47 10.67
C ARG A 808 -19.36 30.04 11.81
N ALA A 809 -18.77 28.84 11.72
CA ALA A 809 -17.82 28.38 12.72
C ALA A 809 -16.51 29.19 12.62
N SER A 810 -15.88 29.45 13.76
CA SER A 810 -14.54 30.05 13.79
C SER A 810 -13.51 29.19 13.07
N ASN A 811 -13.70 27.87 13.10
CA ASN A 811 -12.90 26.89 12.36
C ASN A 811 -13.84 25.90 11.61
N PRO A 812 -14.13 26.16 10.33
CA PRO A 812 -14.97 25.29 9.51
C PRO A 812 -14.43 23.86 9.36
N GLU A 813 -13.11 23.68 9.29
CA GLU A 813 -12.49 22.35 9.17
C GLU A 813 -12.78 21.49 10.40
N ALA A 814 -12.57 22.05 11.59
CA ALA A 814 -12.86 21.36 12.85
C ALA A 814 -14.36 21.09 13.03
N ALA A 815 -15.21 22.02 12.60
CA ALA A 815 -16.66 21.85 12.66
C ALA A 815 -17.13 20.69 11.77
N SER A 816 -16.67 20.63 10.51
CA SER A 816 -16.97 19.52 9.59
C SER A 816 -16.51 18.18 10.15
N ARG A 817 -15.27 18.12 10.67
CA ARG A 817 -14.70 16.89 11.24
C ARG A 817 -15.52 16.38 12.42
N LYS A 818 -15.88 17.27 13.34
CA LYS A 818 -16.70 16.94 14.50
C LYS A 818 -18.06 16.35 14.11
N ILE A 819 -18.71 16.91 13.09
CA ILE A 819 -19.99 16.38 12.62
C ILE A 819 -19.81 14.99 11.97
N LEU A 820 -18.74 14.82 11.19
CA LEU A 820 -18.40 13.55 10.55
C LEU A 820 -18.14 12.42 11.57
N GLU A 821 -17.45 12.73 12.66
CA GLU A 821 -17.22 11.81 13.77
C GLU A 821 -18.56 11.40 14.41
N VAL A 822 -19.44 12.36 14.70
CA VAL A 822 -20.75 12.06 15.34
C VAL A 822 -21.63 11.15 14.48
N ILE A 823 -21.62 11.31 13.15
CA ILE A 823 -22.43 10.46 12.25
C ILE A 823 -21.82 9.08 12.00
N ARG A 824 -20.50 8.91 12.16
CA ARG A 824 -19.81 7.62 11.96
C ARG A 824 -19.75 6.78 13.23
N GLY A 825 -19.97 7.39 14.39
CA GLY A 825 -19.80 6.74 15.70
C GLY A 825 -18.33 6.62 16.06
#